data_AF-A0A4Y6PV85-F1
#
_entry.id   AF-A0A4Y6PV85-F1
#
_cell.length_a   1.000
_cell.length_b   1.000
_cell.length_c   1.000
_cell.angle_alpha   90.00
_cell.angle_beta   90.00
_cell.angle_gamma   90.00
#
_symmetry.space_group_name_H-M   'P 1'
#
loop_
_entity.id
_entity.type
_entity.pdbx_description
1 polymer ?
#
loop_
_entity_poly.entity_id
_entity_poly.type
_entity_poly.pdbx_seq_one_letter_code
_entity_poly.pdbx_strand_id
1 'polypeptide(L)'
;MTDGFIKPDEQELTEAGLVEDSDVSELDEASAAAAPDDLSEDFKKRWQAILEMPPDEVLELVADEFEDKPQHGREILSMLLAQELGYKRLFRRADSLRHKPLWGVLSKQTYAELGGKARIALERLAHSTRPGRPAFHPMAALATIAMWRHGDVDQQKEASELLGRYALPDEPDWMYELVTTFAKLQQEDGVREDDRQLIDLARVQLEAKFWDPAALLCGFYLVREFAPSWAGSPMTNLVKACDRAADQRPREMAPWLDLLADAAIGGYLNYPWLEKPMRAAIRVSIDDPAREQELRSWHDRRPYDADHSRLKELYEGLLSAYSSRDEDERDEARRALLEEVEQTVEHNPMRAQRLLELMVMREHPRRVGTLPTKLGYALDQLADKPKLEDADETLIRLYVSNYNIEPHAVRLVRRVADRIDWEDPERTPGPQELDMYLVVSDYERAFEHLTCKFDGVTLEHADKDAAARVKFFVEKRLDPNSLTRIVRKLFTPMEWIGASITNLDFISKAVERALEMFEKRVRTVDMTERVVAEYKEAGAPVESIEDIARLNMGQVDNVLQNRKTMRLLLSAVAGGLSGGLAPFSWAALSLADAPVLLGLTADICSRFCWYYGFDPRENPELPMEIMAVALGGSRAAAIEPMLLRQNLREYAVRKSLMVGAVAHGSVTHMAGRTLGKFMQEQLGQETTKQVTNLAKRAVTKNLQRRAAESVPSKTLPFVGAVLGASLNVALIYDVCEAAQAVLTDRFLERKYPDWIRKFDLGGAPGQLEGEIAELPEDV
;
A
#
# COMPACT_ATOMS: atom_id res chain seq x y z
N MET A 1 -28.65 8.51 24.51
CA MET A 1 -28.70 7.12 24.01
C MET A 1 -27.30 6.74 23.57
N THR A 2 -26.56 5.98 24.38
CA THR A 2 -25.11 5.75 24.26
C THR A 2 -24.74 4.27 24.41
N ASP A 3 -25.59 3.36 23.91
CA ASP A 3 -25.32 1.90 23.89
C ASP A 3 -25.62 1.32 22.50
N GLY A 4 -24.82 1.72 21.50
CA GLY A 4 -24.88 1.17 20.13
C GLY A 4 -23.76 0.19 19.79
N PHE A 5 -22.99 -0.28 20.78
CA PHE A 5 -21.91 -1.24 20.55
C PHE A 5 -22.34 -2.65 20.98
N ILE A 6 -22.64 -3.49 20.00
CA ILE A 6 -22.81 -4.93 20.19
C ILE A 6 -21.45 -5.49 20.64
N LYS A 7 -21.31 -5.81 21.92
CA LYS A 7 -20.22 -6.69 22.38
C LYS A 7 -20.41 -8.04 21.70
N PRO A 8 -19.35 -8.71 21.20
CA PRO A 8 -19.50 -10.08 20.72
C PRO A 8 -20.08 -10.90 21.86
N ASP A 9 -21.21 -11.55 21.59
CA ASP A 9 -21.87 -12.43 22.55
C ASP A 9 -20.90 -13.56 22.91
N GLU A 10 -20.87 -13.97 24.18
CA GLU A 10 -20.08 -15.15 24.57
C GLU A 10 -20.54 -16.39 23.79
N GLN A 11 -21.82 -16.42 23.40
CA GLN A 11 -22.36 -17.45 22.53
C GLN A 11 -21.73 -17.43 21.13
N GLU A 12 -21.50 -16.26 20.52
CA GLU A 12 -20.85 -16.16 19.19
C GLU A 12 -19.36 -16.59 19.23
N LEU A 13 -18.67 -16.40 20.37
CA LEU A 13 -17.27 -16.85 20.55
C LEU A 13 -17.18 -18.37 20.77
N THR A 14 -18.14 -18.95 21.48
CA THR A 14 -18.26 -20.40 21.68
C THR A 14 -18.69 -21.10 20.39
N GLU A 15 -19.66 -20.56 19.66
CA GLU A 15 -20.05 -21.02 18.33
C GLU A 15 -18.89 -20.90 17.32
N ALA A 16 -17.98 -19.93 17.50
CA ALA A 16 -16.74 -19.81 16.71
C ALA A 16 -15.68 -20.88 17.03
N GLY A 17 -15.83 -21.68 18.10
CA GLY A 17 -14.87 -22.71 18.51
C GLY A 17 -13.60 -22.14 19.17
N LEU A 18 -13.67 -20.93 19.73
CA LEU A 18 -12.52 -20.24 20.33
C LEU A 18 -12.29 -20.59 21.82
N VAL A 19 -13.17 -21.41 22.40
CA VAL A 19 -13.11 -21.88 23.78
C VAL A 19 -13.61 -23.33 23.83
N GLU A 20 -12.74 -24.33 24.02
CA GLU A 20 -13.02 -25.57 24.80
C GLU A 20 -11.83 -26.56 24.94
N ASP A 21 -12.05 -27.57 25.80
CA ASP A 21 -11.17 -28.34 26.70
C ASP A 21 -10.06 -29.25 26.10
N SER A 22 -9.10 -29.56 26.98
CA SER A 22 -7.78 -30.20 26.83
C SER A 22 -7.72 -31.58 26.15
N ASP A 23 -6.95 -31.72 25.06
CA ASP A 23 -6.37 -33.00 24.58
C ASP A 23 -5.17 -32.77 23.62
N VAL A 24 -3.97 -32.49 24.17
CA VAL A 24 -2.74 -32.19 23.39
C VAL A 24 -1.66 -33.28 23.53
N SER A 25 -1.94 -34.40 24.21
CA SER A 25 -0.90 -35.37 24.63
C SER A 25 -0.35 -36.30 23.54
N GLU A 26 -1.00 -36.44 22.38
CA GLU A 26 -0.62 -37.48 21.38
C GLU A 26 0.31 -36.99 20.25
N LEU A 27 0.75 -35.72 20.29
CA LEU A 27 1.46 -35.07 19.17
C LEU A 27 2.98 -35.30 19.13
N ASP A 28 3.60 -35.89 20.15
CA ASP A 28 5.07 -35.86 20.32
C ASP A 28 5.87 -36.99 19.62
N GLU A 29 5.27 -38.13 19.26
CA GLU A 29 6.06 -39.30 18.81
C GLU A 29 6.28 -39.43 17.29
N ALA A 30 5.54 -38.71 16.44
CA ALA A 30 5.54 -38.95 14.99
C ALA A 30 6.52 -38.10 14.15
N SER A 31 7.23 -37.13 14.74
CA SER A 31 7.98 -36.08 14.02
C SER A 31 9.42 -36.45 13.61
N ALA A 32 9.93 -37.64 13.93
CA ALA A 32 11.39 -37.88 13.94
C ALA A 32 12.03 -38.48 12.65
N ALA A 33 11.33 -38.67 11.52
CA ALA A 33 11.77 -39.68 10.53
C ALA A 33 11.97 -39.33 9.01
N ALA A 34 11.99 -38.09 8.49
CA ALA A 34 12.22 -37.88 7.02
C ALA A 34 12.95 -36.57 6.59
N ALA A 35 13.76 -36.61 5.51
CA ALA A 35 14.73 -35.55 5.08
C ALA A 35 14.60 -35.06 3.59
N PRO A 36 15.12 -33.84 3.20
CA PRO A 36 14.73 -33.08 1.97
C PRO A 36 15.85 -32.25 1.19
N ASP A 37 16.44 -32.71 0.07
CA ASP A 37 17.65 -32.07 -0.54
C ASP A 37 17.64 -31.48 -2.00
N ASP A 38 16.65 -31.69 -2.89
CA ASP A 38 16.91 -31.59 -4.36
C ASP A 38 16.86 -30.21 -5.09
N LEU A 39 16.08 -29.17 -4.70
CA LEU A 39 15.91 -27.95 -5.53
C LEU A 39 16.93 -26.81 -5.30
N SER A 40 17.56 -26.75 -4.12
CA SER A 40 18.63 -25.77 -3.88
C SER A 40 19.92 -26.11 -4.63
N GLU A 41 20.05 -27.38 -5.02
CA GLU A 41 21.20 -27.92 -5.73
C GLU A 41 21.38 -27.28 -7.11
N ASP A 42 20.32 -26.95 -7.85
CA ASP A 42 20.46 -26.54 -9.26
C ASP A 42 21.01 -25.12 -9.43
N PHE A 43 20.52 -24.16 -8.63
CA PHE A 43 21.10 -22.82 -8.54
C PHE A 43 22.53 -22.87 -7.97
N LYS A 44 22.75 -23.65 -6.91
CA LYS A 44 24.09 -23.83 -6.33
C LYS A 44 25.06 -24.44 -7.34
N LYS A 45 24.63 -25.41 -8.15
CA LYS A 45 25.43 -26.05 -9.21
C LYS A 45 25.80 -25.06 -10.30
N ARG A 46 24.83 -24.29 -10.83
CA ARG A 46 25.12 -23.25 -11.84
C ARG A 46 26.04 -22.17 -11.28
N TRP A 47 25.78 -21.72 -10.05
CA TRP A 47 26.61 -20.73 -9.36
C TRP A 47 28.03 -21.27 -9.11
N GLN A 48 28.16 -22.50 -8.64
CA GLN A 48 29.44 -23.13 -8.38
C GLN A 48 30.22 -23.35 -9.67
N ALA A 49 29.55 -23.72 -10.76
CA ALA A 49 30.15 -23.74 -12.10
C ALA A 49 30.67 -22.36 -12.49
N ILE A 50 29.90 -21.29 -12.27
CA ILE A 50 30.34 -19.91 -12.56
C ILE A 50 31.53 -19.47 -11.69
N LEU A 51 31.56 -19.84 -10.41
CA LEU A 51 32.68 -19.53 -9.52
C LEU A 51 33.97 -20.29 -9.87
N GLU A 52 33.83 -21.49 -10.43
CA GLU A 52 34.95 -22.32 -10.89
C GLU A 52 35.46 -21.89 -12.27
N MET A 53 34.66 -21.17 -13.06
CA MET A 53 35.11 -20.58 -14.32
C MET A 53 36.15 -19.46 -14.09
N PRO A 54 37.22 -19.42 -14.89
CA PRO A 54 38.12 -18.27 -14.95
C PRO A 54 37.34 -16.98 -15.25
N PRO A 55 37.67 -15.85 -14.61
CA PRO A 55 37.00 -14.58 -14.84
C PRO A 55 36.91 -14.13 -16.32
N ASP A 56 37.87 -14.51 -17.17
CA ASP A 56 37.84 -14.16 -18.60
C ASP A 56 36.72 -14.93 -19.32
N GLU A 57 36.56 -16.23 -19.00
CA GLU A 57 35.48 -17.07 -19.54
C GLU A 57 34.11 -16.57 -19.08
N VAL A 58 33.99 -16.10 -17.83
CA VAL A 58 32.74 -15.50 -17.33
C VAL A 58 32.39 -14.23 -18.10
N LEU A 59 33.38 -13.39 -18.38
CA LEU A 59 33.18 -12.19 -19.17
C LEU A 59 32.80 -12.56 -20.61
N GLU A 60 33.53 -13.44 -21.28
CA GLU A 60 33.17 -13.91 -22.63
C GLU A 60 31.76 -14.50 -22.67
N LEU A 61 31.40 -15.36 -21.72
CA LEU A 61 30.05 -15.93 -21.61
C LEU A 61 28.96 -14.86 -21.52
N VAL A 62 29.16 -13.82 -20.71
CA VAL A 62 28.18 -12.73 -20.58
C VAL A 62 28.07 -11.90 -21.86
N ALA A 63 29.17 -11.69 -22.57
CA ALA A 63 29.15 -10.98 -23.85
C ALA A 63 28.43 -11.80 -24.93
N ASP A 64 28.72 -13.10 -25.03
CA ASP A 64 28.28 -13.94 -26.13
C ASP A 64 26.86 -14.49 -25.94
N GLU A 65 26.49 -14.89 -24.72
CA GLU A 65 25.23 -15.63 -24.48
C GLU A 65 24.12 -14.79 -23.83
N PHE A 66 24.47 -13.65 -23.23
CA PHE A 66 23.53 -12.89 -22.40
C PHE A 66 23.25 -11.46 -22.90
N GLU A 67 23.68 -11.13 -24.12
CA GLU A 67 23.36 -9.84 -24.78
C GLU A 67 21.84 -9.58 -24.80
N ASP A 68 21.05 -10.57 -25.21
CA ASP A 68 19.57 -10.48 -25.25
C ASP A 68 18.91 -10.67 -23.87
N LYS A 69 19.67 -11.15 -22.87
CA LYS A 69 19.20 -11.52 -21.52
C LYS A 69 19.93 -10.72 -20.44
N PRO A 70 19.84 -9.37 -20.44
CA PRO A 70 20.66 -8.51 -19.59
C PRO A 70 20.43 -8.71 -18.08
N GLN A 71 19.29 -9.28 -17.67
CA GLN A 71 19.06 -9.63 -16.27
C GLN A 71 19.97 -10.77 -15.80
N HIS A 72 20.12 -11.84 -16.59
CA HIS A 72 20.99 -12.96 -16.26
C HIS A 72 22.46 -12.52 -16.34
N GLY A 73 22.82 -11.73 -17.36
CA GLY A 73 24.16 -11.13 -17.46
C GLY A 73 24.51 -10.29 -16.23
N ARG A 74 23.58 -9.45 -15.75
CA ARG A 74 23.79 -8.68 -14.50
C ARG A 74 24.01 -9.56 -13.28
N GLU A 75 23.19 -10.61 -13.14
CA GLU A 75 23.35 -11.55 -12.02
C GLU A 75 24.75 -12.16 -12.05
N ILE A 76 25.18 -12.73 -13.19
CA ILE A 76 26.50 -13.34 -13.37
C ILE A 76 27.65 -12.36 -13.08
N LEU A 77 27.60 -11.15 -13.65
CA LEU A 77 28.63 -10.12 -13.42
C LEU A 77 28.71 -9.70 -11.95
N SER A 78 27.57 -9.65 -11.24
CA SER A 78 27.56 -9.36 -9.80
C SER A 78 28.18 -10.48 -8.97
N MET A 79 28.06 -11.75 -9.41
CA MET A 79 28.73 -12.89 -8.78
C MET A 79 30.24 -12.78 -8.93
N LEU A 80 30.70 -12.42 -10.14
CA LEU A 80 32.12 -12.21 -10.43
C LEU A 80 32.70 -11.10 -9.54
N LEU A 81 32.00 -9.98 -9.40
CA LEU A 81 32.37 -8.92 -8.45
C LEU A 81 32.42 -9.44 -7.00
N ALA A 82 31.43 -10.23 -6.57
CA ALA A 82 31.40 -10.80 -5.23
C ALA A 82 32.61 -11.71 -4.95
N GLN A 83 33.01 -12.50 -5.95
CA GLN A 83 34.15 -13.40 -5.89
C GLN A 83 35.47 -12.64 -5.73
N GLU A 84 35.69 -11.62 -6.56
CA GLU A 84 36.89 -10.79 -6.55
C GLU A 84 37.04 -10.01 -5.24
N LEU A 85 35.93 -9.52 -4.68
CA LEU A 85 35.89 -8.80 -3.41
C LEU A 85 35.92 -9.70 -2.17
N GLY A 86 36.11 -11.01 -2.33
CA GLY A 86 36.26 -11.93 -1.20
C GLY A 86 34.97 -12.15 -0.40
N TYR A 87 33.79 -11.85 -0.95
CA TYR A 87 32.50 -12.13 -0.31
C TYR A 87 32.14 -13.62 -0.27
N LYS A 88 33.12 -14.51 -0.50
CA LYS A 88 32.97 -15.97 -0.47
C LYS A 88 32.36 -16.50 0.84
N ARG A 89 32.54 -15.81 1.96
CA ARG A 89 31.94 -16.27 3.24
C ARG A 89 30.45 -15.94 3.37
N LEU A 90 29.92 -15.03 2.54
CA LEU A 90 28.49 -14.69 2.51
C LEU A 90 27.66 -15.64 1.62
N PHE A 91 28.28 -16.67 1.01
CA PHE A 91 27.66 -17.68 0.15
C PHE A 91 26.46 -18.42 0.76
N ARG A 92 26.29 -18.42 2.08
CA ARG A 92 25.11 -19.04 2.72
C ARG A 92 23.84 -18.19 2.59
N ARG A 93 23.91 -16.98 2.04
CA ARG A 93 22.85 -15.96 2.04
C ARG A 93 22.68 -15.35 0.64
N ALA A 94 21.97 -16.08 -0.22
CA ALA A 94 21.85 -15.81 -1.66
C ALA A 94 21.37 -14.39 -2.03
N ASP A 95 20.46 -13.80 -1.24
CA ASP A 95 19.88 -12.49 -1.56
C ASP A 95 20.82 -11.32 -1.24
N SER A 96 21.66 -11.48 -0.21
CA SER A 96 22.66 -10.46 0.14
C SER A 96 23.75 -10.30 -0.93
N LEU A 97 24.01 -11.34 -1.72
CA LEU A 97 25.10 -11.34 -2.71
C LEU A 97 24.80 -10.54 -3.97
N ARG A 98 23.52 -10.35 -4.32
CA ARG A 98 23.13 -9.66 -5.57
C ARG A 98 23.46 -8.17 -5.55
N HIS A 99 23.35 -7.53 -4.40
CA HIS A 99 23.49 -6.08 -4.28
C HIS A 99 24.65 -5.64 -3.37
N LYS A 100 25.00 -6.41 -2.35
CA LYS A 100 26.03 -6.01 -1.38
C LYS A 100 27.41 -5.73 -1.98
N PRO A 101 27.92 -6.50 -2.97
CA PRO A 101 29.17 -6.15 -3.63
C PRO A 101 29.09 -4.79 -4.32
N LEU A 102 27.94 -4.48 -4.94
CA LEU A 102 27.71 -3.21 -5.64
C LEU A 102 27.60 -2.02 -4.70
N TRP A 103 27.03 -2.20 -3.51
CA TRP A 103 27.10 -1.19 -2.45
C TRP A 103 28.53 -1.01 -1.92
N GLY A 104 29.30 -2.10 -1.81
CA GLY A 104 30.68 -2.07 -1.33
C GLY A 104 31.64 -1.29 -2.23
N VAL A 105 31.51 -1.44 -3.56
CA VAL A 105 32.35 -0.71 -4.55
C VAL A 105 32.06 0.79 -4.61
N LEU A 106 31.02 1.28 -3.93
CA LEU A 106 30.86 2.72 -3.72
C LEU A 106 31.91 3.30 -2.78
N SER A 107 32.62 2.49 -2.00
CA SER A 107 33.75 2.94 -1.18
C SER A 107 35.03 3.05 -2.00
N LYS A 108 35.84 4.08 -1.72
CA LYS A 108 37.10 4.33 -2.43
C LYS A 108 38.08 3.17 -2.28
N GLN A 109 38.17 2.61 -1.07
CA GLN A 109 39.05 1.48 -0.77
C GLN A 109 38.65 0.24 -1.57
N THR A 110 37.39 -0.19 -1.48
CA THR A 110 36.93 -1.40 -2.18
C THR A 110 37.03 -1.24 -3.70
N TYR A 111 36.76 -0.04 -4.23
CA TYR A 111 36.93 0.24 -5.66
C TYR A 111 38.41 0.14 -6.09
N ALA A 112 39.33 0.71 -5.30
CA ALA A 112 40.77 0.66 -5.59
C ALA A 112 41.33 -0.77 -5.56
N GLU A 113 40.76 -1.64 -4.72
CA GLU A 113 41.10 -3.07 -4.61
C GLU A 113 40.57 -3.91 -5.78
N LEU A 114 39.70 -3.37 -6.65
CA LEU A 114 39.19 -4.10 -7.82
C LEU A 114 40.32 -4.41 -8.81
N GLY A 115 40.54 -5.69 -9.06
CA GLY A 115 41.37 -6.17 -10.17
C GLY A 115 40.81 -5.77 -11.53
N GLY A 116 41.65 -5.79 -12.58
CA GLY A 116 41.27 -5.33 -13.92
C GLY A 116 40.00 -6.00 -14.46
N LYS A 117 39.81 -7.30 -14.20
CA LYS A 117 38.63 -8.05 -14.65
C LYS A 117 37.35 -7.64 -13.92
N ALA A 118 37.46 -7.35 -12.63
CA ALA A 118 36.35 -6.84 -11.82
C ALA A 118 35.91 -5.45 -12.31
N ARG A 119 36.85 -4.60 -12.75
CA ARG A 119 36.55 -3.31 -13.39
C ARG A 119 35.80 -3.49 -14.71
N ILE A 120 36.25 -4.41 -15.58
CA ILE A 120 35.52 -4.73 -16.83
C ILE A 120 34.11 -5.25 -16.53
N ALA A 121 33.93 -6.08 -15.49
CA ALA A 121 32.62 -6.55 -15.09
C ALA A 121 31.71 -5.39 -14.62
N LEU A 122 32.27 -4.43 -13.88
CA LEU A 122 31.56 -3.24 -13.42
C LEU A 122 31.15 -2.33 -14.59
N GLU A 123 32.04 -2.12 -15.56
CA GLU A 123 31.75 -1.38 -16.80
C GLU A 123 30.61 -2.01 -17.60
N ARG A 124 30.63 -3.33 -17.77
CA ARG A 124 29.55 -4.06 -18.46
C ARG A 124 28.23 -4.01 -17.69
N LEU A 125 28.27 -4.02 -16.35
CA LEU A 125 27.09 -3.82 -15.52
C LEU A 125 26.49 -2.42 -15.72
N ALA A 126 27.30 -1.37 -15.76
CA ALA A 126 26.86 0.00 -16.02
C ALA A 126 26.13 0.12 -17.37
N HIS A 127 26.63 -0.57 -18.40
CA HIS A 127 26.05 -0.60 -19.74
C HIS A 127 24.87 -1.55 -19.93
N SER A 128 24.50 -2.34 -18.91
CA SER A 128 23.46 -3.36 -19.04
C SER A 128 22.02 -2.80 -19.08
N THR A 129 21.83 -1.49 -18.91
CA THR A 129 20.52 -0.84 -19.02
C THR A 129 20.06 -0.85 -20.48
N ARG A 130 18.84 -1.35 -20.73
CA ARG A 130 18.29 -1.42 -22.08
C ARG A 130 18.05 0.01 -22.63
N PRO A 131 18.44 0.31 -23.88
CA PRO A 131 18.28 1.65 -24.48
C PRO A 131 16.85 2.20 -24.48
N GLY A 132 15.84 1.34 -24.43
CA GLY A 132 14.42 1.74 -24.39
C GLY A 132 13.83 1.97 -23.00
N ARG A 133 14.62 1.86 -21.92
CA ARG A 133 14.15 2.17 -20.56
C ARG A 133 14.56 3.59 -20.17
N PRO A 134 13.64 4.39 -19.59
CA PRO A 134 13.95 5.76 -19.17
C PRO A 134 14.81 5.81 -17.90
N ALA A 135 14.81 4.74 -17.09
CA ALA A 135 15.54 4.65 -15.84
C ALA A 135 16.50 3.45 -15.82
N PHE A 136 17.57 3.58 -15.04
CA PHE A 136 18.53 2.51 -14.77
C PHE A 136 17.87 1.30 -14.10
N HIS A 137 18.41 0.12 -14.38
CA HIS A 137 18.26 -0.99 -13.45
C HIS A 137 19.08 -0.70 -12.18
N PRO A 138 18.60 -1.03 -10.95
CA PRO A 138 19.30 -0.70 -9.70
C PRO A 138 20.79 -1.12 -9.66
N MET A 139 21.11 -2.31 -10.17
CA MET A 139 22.51 -2.79 -10.24
C MET A 139 23.37 -1.98 -11.22
N ALA A 140 22.80 -1.58 -12.37
CA ALA A 140 23.50 -0.77 -13.36
C ALA A 140 23.71 0.65 -12.84
N ALA A 141 22.74 1.20 -12.10
CA ALA A 141 22.89 2.48 -11.41
C ALA A 141 24.05 2.46 -10.41
N LEU A 142 24.13 1.44 -9.54
CA LEU A 142 25.23 1.32 -8.57
C LEU A 142 26.60 1.19 -9.23
N ALA A 143 26.70 0.39 -10.29
CA ALA A 143 27.94 0.25 -11.06
C ALA A 143 28.36 1.58 -11.71
N THR A 144 27.40 2.27 -12.34
CA THR A 144 27.63 3.58 -12.97
C THR A 144 28.05 4.62 -11.93
N ILE A 145 27.40 4.66 -10.76
CA ILE A 145 27.75 5.60 -9.69
C ILE A 145 29.15 5.30 -9.12
N ALA A 146 29.54 4.03 -8.99
CA ALA A 146 30.89 3.64 -8.56
C ALA A 146 31.96 4.11 -9.55
N MET A 147 31.75 3.90 -10.85
CA MET A 147 32.64 4.41 -11.91
C MET A 147 32.69 5.94 -11.93
N TRP A 148 31.52 6.59 -11.83
CA TRP A 148 31.40 8.04 -11.77
C TRP A 148 32.17 8.62 -10.59
N ARG A 149 32.17 7.96 -9.43
CA ARG A 149 32.81 8.46 -8.20
C ARG A 149 34.31 8.18 -8.12
N HIS A 150 34.76 6.98 -8.53
CA HIS A 150 36.11 6.49 -8.26
C HIS A 150 36.90 6.04 -9.49
N GLY A 151 36.27 5.99 -10.65
CA GLY A 151 36.93 5.61 -11.90
C GLY A 151 38.04 6.56 -12.29
N ASP A 152 38.84 6.17 -13.28
CA ASP A 152 39.75 7.09 -13.94
C ASP A 152 38.98 8.16 -14.75
N VAL A 153 39.71 9.10 -15.37
CA VAL A 153 39.11 10.24 -16.09
C VAL A 153 38.16 9.78 -17.19
N ASP A 154 38.50 8.70 -17.90
CA ASP A 154 37.69 8.18 -19.01
C ASP A 154 36.43 7.49 -18.49
N GLN A 155 36.57 6.62 -17.49
CA GLN A 155 35.44 5.96 -16.82
C GLN A 155 34.48 6.96 -16.18
N GLN A 156 35.02 8.02 -15.55
CA GLN A 156 34.22 9.07 -14.94
C GLN A 156 33.42 9.86 -15.97
N LYS A 157 34.02 10.14 -17.13
CA LYS A 157 33.36 10.84 -18.24
C LYS A 157 32.23 9.97 -18.81
N GLU A 158 32.52 8.71 -19.10
CA GLU A 158 31.53 7.74 -19.61
C GLU A 158 30.36 7.56 -18.62
N ALA A 159 30.66 7.40 -17.33
CA ALA A 159 29.62 7.29 -16.31
C ALA A 159 28.77 8.57 -16.17
N SER A 160 29.37 9.75 -16.35
CA SER A 160 28.62 11.01 -16.44
C SER A 160 27.69 11.05 -17.66
N GLU A 161 28.13 10.56 -18.82
CA GLU A 161 27.29 10.45 -20.02
C GLU A 161 26.11 9.48 -19.81
N LEU A 162 26.36 8.34 -19.14
CA LEU A 162 25.30 7.39 -18.78
C LEU A 162 24.30 7.97 -17.79
N LEU A 163 24.76 8.66 -16.74
CA LEU A 163 23.90 9.35 -15.77
C LEU A 163 23.12 10.52 -16.41
N GLY A 164 23.66 11.11 -17.48
CA GLY A 164 22.96 12.09 -18.32
C GLY A 164 21.90 11.49 -19.24
N ARG A 165 21.99 10.20 -19.54
CA ARG A 165 21.08 9.49 -20.46
C ARG A 165 19.95 8.75 -19.76
N TYR A 166 20.18 8.25 -18.55
CA TYR A 166 19.20 7.45 -17.81
C TYR A 166 18.95 8.02 -16.42
N ALA A 167 17.68 8.06 -16.02
CA ALA A 167 17.29 8.44 -14.67
C ALA A 167 17.74 7.38 -13.64
N LEU A 168 18.10 7.80 -12.44
CA LEU A 168 18.26 6.87 -11.32
C LEU A 168 16.92 6.16 -10.99
N PRO A 169 16.95 4.96 -10.37
CA PRO A 169 15.75 4.32 -9.85
C PRO A 169 14.97 5.26 -8.92
N ASP A 170 13.67 5.37 -9.14
CA ASP A 170 12.74 6.22 -8.36
C ASP A 170 12.22 5.53 -7.09
N GLU A 171 12.66 4.29 -6.84
CA GLU A 171 12.30 3.48 -5.68
C GLU A 171 12.78 4.13 -4.37
N PRO A 172 11.87 4.58 -3.48
CA PRO A 172 12.24 5.35 -2.29
C PRO A 172 13.26 4.67 -1.36
N ASP A 173 13.11 3.37 -1.16
CA ASP A 173 13.99 2.61 -0.27
C ASP A 173 15.41 2.47 -0.86
N TRP A 174 15.52 2.31 -2.19
CA TRP A 174 16.81 2.26 -2.87
C TRP A 174 17.52 3.62 -2.83
N MET A 175 16.80 4.70 -3.09
CA MET A 175 17.33 6.07 -3.04
C MET A 175 17.78 6.45 -1.63
N TYR A 176 17.01 6.07 -0.61
CA TYR A 176 17.38 6.32 0.79
C TYR A 176 18.61 5.50 1.22
N GLU A 177 18.74 4.24 0.78
CA GLU A 177 19.94 3.42 1.02
C GLU A 177 21.17 4.03 0.33
N LEU A 178 21.00 4.56 -0.88
CA LEU A 178 22.07 5.26 -1.61
C LEU A 178 22.55 6.49 -0.84
N VAL A 179 21.64 7.35 -0.39
CA VAL A 179 21.94 8.54 0.42
C VAL A 179 22.66 8.14 1.72
N THR A 180 22.15 7.12 2.40
CA THR A 180 22.70 6.62 3.66
C THR A 180 24.13 6.10 3.46
N THR A 181 24.34 5.34 2.39
CA THR A 181 25.65 4.81 2.01
C THR A 181 26.63 5.93 1.69
N PHE A 182 26.23 6.91 0.86
CA PHE A 182 27.09 8.04 0.49
C PHE A 182 27.59 8.80 1.70
N ALA A 183 26.68 9.17 2.59
CA ALA A 183 27.05 9.99 3.73
C ALA A 183 27.66 9.17 4.89
N LYS A 184 27.60 7.83 4.86
CA LYS A 184 28.50 6.97 5.66
C LYS A 184 29.92 7.00 5.10
N LEU A 185 30.08 6.82 3.79
CA LEU A 185 31.38 6.82 3.13
C LEU A 185 32.09 8.16 3.25
N GLN A 186 31.37 9.28 3.17
CA GLN A 186 31.95 10.62 3.41
C GLN A 186 32.49 10.79 4.83
N GLN A 187 31.91 10.13 5.83
CA GLN A 187 32.42 10.13 7.20
C GLN A 187 33.68 9.27 7.33
N GLU A 188 33.77 8.16 6.60
CA GLU A 188 34.89 7.22 6.63
C GLU A 188 36.11 7.71 5.83
N ASP A 189 35.90 8.25 4.62
CA ASP A 189 36.97 8.69 3.71
C ASP A 189 37.58 10.05 4.13
N GLY A 190 36.85 10.84 4.91
CA GLY A 190 37.14 12.26 5.15
C GLY A 190 36.81 13.11 3.91
N VAL A 191 36.27 14.31 4.13
CA VAL A 191 35.89 15.19 3.01
C VAL A 191 37.15 15.81 2.39
N ARG A 192 37.53 15.36 1.19
CA ARG A 192 38.47 16.08 0.31
C ARG A 192 37.69 16.93 -0.68
N GLU A 193 38.21 18.11 -1.03
CA GLU A 193 37.55 19.02 -1.98
C GLU A 193 37.28 18.37 -3.35
N ASP A 194 38.11 17.41 -3.78
CA ASP A 194 38.01 16.78 -5.11
C ASP A 194 37.10 15.53 -5.17
N ASP A 195 36.59 15.02 -4.04
CA ASP A 195 35.80 13.79 -4.06
C ASP A 195 34.34 14.09 -4.47
N ARG A 196 33.85 13.46 -5.56
CA ARG A 196 32.46 13.59 -6.04
C ARG A 196 31.46 13.16 -4.96
N GLN A 197 30.62 14.09 -4.54
CA GLN A 197 29.69 13.97 -3.42
C GLN A 197 28.27 13.64 -3.86
N LEU A 198 27.39 13.32 -2.91
CA LEU A 198 25.97 13.07 -3.20
C LEU A 198 25.29 14.28 -3.87
N ILE A 199 25.70 15.50 -3.50
CA ILE A 199 25.15 16.73 -4.08
C ILE A 199 25.52 16.87 -5.57
N ASP A 200 26.71 16.42 -5.97
CA ASP A 200 27.14 16.42 -7.36
C ASP A 200 26.32 15.42 -8.18
N LEU A 201 25.99 14.26 -7.59
CA LEU A 201 25.11 13.28 -8.25
C LEU A 201 23.70 13.86 -8.47
N ALA A 202 23.15 14.58 -7.49
CA ALA A 202 21.87 15.27 -7.65
C ALA A 202 21.94 16.34 -8.75
N ARG A 203 23.05 17.08 -8.85
CA ARG A 203 23.27 18.06 -9.91
C ARG A 203 23.36 17.42 -11.29
N VAL A 204 24.04 16.28 -11.43
CA VAL A 204 24.08 15.53 -12.70
C VAL A 204 22.68 15.11 -13.14
N GLN A 205 21.84 14.62 -12.22
CA GLN A 205 20.45 14.29 -12.54
C GLN A 205 19.62 15.53 -12.90
N LEU A 206 19.82 16.65 -12.20
CA LEU A 206 19.17 17.92 -12.49
C LEU A 206 19.53 18.45 -13.89
N GLU A 207 20.82 18.49 -14.24
CA GLU A 207 21.31 18.93 -15.55
C GLU A 207 20.78 18.04 -16.69
N ALA A 208 20.63 16.74 -16.40
CA ALA A 208 20.02 15.76 -17.30
C ALA A 208 18.49 15.85 -17.38
N LYS A 209 17.87 16.81 -16.67
CA LYS A 209 16.41 17.01 -16.58
C LYS A 209 15.65 15.84 -15.94
N PHE A 210 16.32 15.05 -15.12
CA PHE A 210 15.71 14.04 -14.27
C PHE A 210 15.31 14.67 -12.93
N TRP A 211 14.27 15.49 -12.99
CA TRP A 211 13.81 16.33 -11.88
C TRP A 211 13.38 15.53 -10.65
N ASP A 212 12.59 14.46 -10.83
CA ASP A 212 12.12 13.62 -9.72
C ASP A 212 13.28 12.93 -8.97
N PRO A 213 14.22 12.22 -9.62
CA PRO A 213 15.38 11.68 -8.92
C PRO A 213 16.23 12.74 -8.21
N ALA A 214 16.44 13.90 -8.84
CA ALA A 214 17.19 15.00 -8.21
C ALA A 214 16.49 15.47 -6.92
N ALA A 215 15.19 15.74 -6.99
CA ALA A 215 14.39 16.17 -5.84
C ALA A 215 14.36 15.09 -4.74
N LEU A 216 14.25 13.81 -5.10
CA LEU A 216 14.26 12.69 -4.15
C LEU A 216 15.63 12.50 -3.49
N LEU A 217 16.74 12.65 -4.20
CA LEU A 217 18.09 12.61 -3.60
C LEU A 217 18.23 13.70 -2.53
N CYS A 218 17.83 14.94 -2.87
CA CYS A 218 17.86 16.06 -1.94
C CYS A 218 16.92 15.81 -0.75
N GLY A 219 15.68 15.39 -1.00
CA GLY A 219 14.69 15.09 0.05
C GLY A 219 15.16 13.98 1.00
N PHE A 220 15.71 12.88 0.50
CA PHE A 220 16.20 11.78 1.34
C PHE A 220 17.48 12.13 2.09
N TYR A 221 18.33 13.00 1.53
CA TYR A 221 19.41 13.59 2.31
C TYR A 221 18.86 14.34 3.54
N LEU A 222 17.82 15.15 3.36
CA LEU A 222 17.16 15.83 4.49
C LEU A 222 16.50 14.84 5.47
N VAL A 223 15.91 13.73 4.99
CA VAL A 223 15.39 12.67 5.86
C VAL A 223 16.49 12.08 6.75
N ARG A 224 17.64 11.76 6.17
CA ARG A 224 18.78 11.26 6.93
C ARG A 224 19.23 12.27 7.99
N GLU A 225 19.33 13.55 7.63
CA GLU A 225 19.87 14.57 8.55
C GLU A 225 18.87 14.98 9.65
N PHE A 226 17.57 15.10 9.34
CA PHE A 226 16.56 15.65 10.28
C PHE A 226 15.58 14.62 10.84
N ALA A 227 15.62 13.38 10.33
CA ALA A 227 14.78 12.26 10.75
C ALA A 227 15.51 10.89 10.83
N PRO A 228 16.79 10.80 11.25
CA PRO A 228 17.58 9.55 11.18
C PRO A 228 17.01 8.39 12.01
N SER A 229 16.32 8.71 13.11
CA SER A 229 15.81 7.73 14.08
C SER A 229 14.30 7.49 13.94
N TRP A 230 13.66 8.03 12.90
CA TRP A 230 12.22 8.00 12.80
C TRP A 230 11.71 6.70 12.21
N ALA A 231 10.85 6.08 13.01
CA ALA A 231 10.08 4.91 12.65
C ALA A 231 9.17 5.19 11.44
N GLY A 232 9.45 4.59 10.28
CA GLY A 232 8.60 4.70 9.11
C GLY A 232 9.34 4.37 7.81
N SER A 233 8.62 4.42 6.70
CA SER A 233 9.27 4.46 5.38
C SER A 233 9.89 5.85 5.20
N PRO A 234 11.00 5.96 4.44
CA PRO A 234 11.60 7.24 4.09
C PRO A 234 10.57 8.25 3.56
N MET A 235 9.62 7.79 2.74
CA MET A 235 8.52 8.62 2.23
C MET A 235 7.65 9.27 3.31
N THR A 236 7.34 8.56 4.40
CA THR A 236 6.54 9.13 5.50
C THR A 236 7.30 10.22 6.24
N ASN A 237 8.64 10.16 6.22
CA ASN A 237 9.50 11.08 6.93
C ASN A 237 9.87 12.31 6.09
N LEU A 238 9.73 12.26 4.76
CA LEU A 238 10.10 13.35 3.83
C LEU A 238 9.50 14.70 4.24
N VAL A 239 8.17 14.79 4.37
CA VAL A 239 7.46 16.05 4.71
C VAL A 239 8.08 16.68 5.96
N LYS A 240 8.14 15.91 7.04
CA LYS A 240 8.61 16.40 8.33
C LYS A 240 10.11 16.74 8.34
N ALA A 241 10.92 15.99 7.60
CA ALA A 241 12.36 16.24 7.52
C ALA A 241 12.67 17.50 6.69
N CYS A 242 12.00 17.64 5.55
CA CYS A 242 12.07 18.82 4.69
C CYS A 242 11.60 20.08 5.44
N ASP A 243 10.48 19.99 6.17
CA ASP A 243 9.99 21.05 7.03
C ASP A 243 11.02 21.46 8.09
N ARG A 244 11.64 20.49 8.78
CA ARG A 244 12.67 20.76 9.78
C ARG A 244 13.91 21.41 9.18
N ALA A 245 14.35 20.96 8.01
CA ALA A 245 15.47 21.55 7.31
C ALA A 245 15.19 23.04 6.99
N ALA A 246 14.00 23.31 6.45
CA ALA A 246 13.53 24.65 6.11
C ALA A 246 13.36 25.55 7.34
N ASP A 247 12.88 25.01 8.47
CA ASP A 247 12.56 25.80 9.66
C ASP A 247 13.78 26.00 10.57
N GLN A 248 14.67 25.01 10.71
CA GLN A 248 15.73 25.02 11.74
C GLN A 248 17.10 25.45 11.21
N ARG A 249 17.50 25.00 10.00
CA ARG A 249 18.86 25.17 9.48
C ARG A 249 18.90 25.58 8.00
N PRO A 250 18.10 26.57 7.53
CA PRO A 250 17.97 26.86 6.10
C PRO A 250 19.28 27.32 5.44
N ARG A 251 20.11 28.11 6.13
CA ARG A 251 21.39 28.59 5.59
C ARG A 251 22.43 27.49 5.40
N GLU A 252 22.49 26.53 6.32
CA GLU A 252 23.44 25.41 6.20
C GLU A 252 22.97 24.41 5.15
N MET A 253 21.66 24.30 4.94
CA MET A 253 21.05 23.44 3.92
C MET A 253 20.87 24.15 2.57
N ALA A 254 21.36 25.38 2.40
CA ALA A 254 21.16 26.18 1.20
C ALA A 254 21.46 25.44 -0.11
N PRO A 255 22.62 24.76 -0.27
CA PRO A 255 22.93 24.08 -1.53
C PRO A 255 21.92 22.97 -1.88
N TRP A 256 21.35 22.30 -0.87
CA TRP A 256 20.34 21.27 -1.05
C TRP A 256 18.97 21.87 -1.33
N LEU A 257 18.61 22.97 -0.67
CA LEU A 257 17.36 23.68 -0.90
C LEU A 257 17.30 24.31 -2.29
N ASP A 258 18.43 24.83 -2.78
CA ASP A 258 18.52 25.43 -4.12
C ASP A 258 18.34 24.38 -5.22
N LEU A 259 19.04 23.23 -5.12
CA LEU A 259 18.85 22.11 -6.07
C LEU A 259 17.42 21.56 -6.03
N LEU A 260 16.83 21.47 -4.84
CA LEU A 260 15.45 21.03 -4.67
C LEU A 260 14.47 22.01 -5.33
N ALA A 261 14.73 23.31 -5.22
CA ALA A 261 13.93 24.36 -5.85
C ALA A 261 14.08 24.34 -7.37
N ASP A 262 15.29 24.15 -7.89
CA ASP A 262 15.54 23.98 -9.33
C ASP A 262 14.81 22.77 -9.90
N ALA A 263 14.88 21.63 -9.20
CA ALA A 263 14.17 20.43 -9.60
C ALA A 263 12.65 20.64 -9.60
N ALA A 264 12.13 21.34 -8.58
CA ALA A 264 10.71 21.65 -8.48
C ALA A 264 10.22 22.53 -9.63
N ILE A 265 10.97 23.59 -9.97
CA ILE A 265 10.63 24.50 -11.07
C ILE A 265 10.79 23.81 -12.43
N GLY A 266 11.92 23.15 -12.66
CA GLY A 266 12.23 22.49 -13.93
C GLY A 266 11.27 21.34 -14.26
N GLY A 267 10.85 20.59 -13.23
CA GLY A 267 9.94 19.45 -13.37
C GLY A 267 8.47 19.75 -13.12
N TYR A 268 8.12 21.00 -12.78
CA TYR A 268 6.77 21.36 -12.33
C TYR A 268 6.28 20.46 -11.19
N LEU A 269 7.18 20.11 -10.26
CA LEU A 269 6.89 19.15 -9.20
C LEU A 269 5.92 19.77 -8.18
N ASN A 270 4.84 19.04 -7.89
CA ASN A 270 3.77 19.47 -7.00
C ASN A 270 3.79 18.76 -5.64
N TYR A 271 4.91 18.17 -5.22
CA TYR A 271 4.94 17.38 -3.99
C TYR A 271 4.68 18.22 -2.72
N PRO A 272 3.88 17.73 -1.75
CA PRO A 272 3.56 18.45 -0.50
C PRO A 272 4.77 18.80 0.36
N TRP A 273 5.85 18.02 0.25
CA TRP A 273 7.08 18.20 1.03
C TRP A 273 8.01 19.28 0.45
N LEU A 274 7.72 19.84 -0.72
CA LEU A 274 8.50 20.91 -1.35
C LEU A 274 8.14 22.31 -0.86
N GLU A 275 6.94 22.52 -0.30
CA GLU A 275 6.42 23.87 -0.01
C GLU A 275 7.28 24.65 0.99
N LYS A 276 7.63 24.06 2.14
CA LYS A 276 8.49 24.73 3.13
C LYS A 276 9.94 24.88 2.64
N PRO A 277 10.56 23.86 2.02
CA PRO A 277 11.85 24.04 1.37
C PRO A 277 11.89 25.18 0.37
N MET A 278 10.87 25.36 -0.49
CA MET A 278 10.81 26.48 -1.43
C MET A 278 10.81 27.83 -0.69
N ARG A 279 9.97 27.96 0.36
CA ARG A 279 9.98 29.17 1.22
C ARG A 279 11.34 29.42 1.87
N ALA A 280 12.08 28.36 2.21
CA ALA A 280 13.43 28.48 2.74
C ALA A 280 14.44 28.91 1.66
N ALA A 281 14.38 28.33 0.46
CA ALA A 281 15.23 28.71 -0.68
C ALA A 281 15.05 30.19 -1.05
N ILE A 282 13.81 30.69 -1.09
CA ILE A 282 13.50 32.12 -1.27
C ILE A 282 14.20 32.99 -0.22
N ARG A 283 14.10 32.62 1.07
CA ARG A 283 14.72 33.38 2.17
C ARG A 283 16.25 33.39 2.11
N VAL A 284 16.86 32.31 1.60
CA VAL A 284 18.31 32.20 1.49
C VAL A 284 18.83 32.91 0.22
N SER A 285 18.01 33.03 -0.82
CA SER A 285 18.34 33.72 -2.07
C SER A 285 18.23 35.26 -2.00
N ILE A 286 18.12 35.87 -0.82
CA ILE A 286 17.88 37.32 -0.66
C ILE A 286 19.02 38.20 -1.24
N ASP A 287 20.22 37.64 -1.35
CA ASP A 287 21.38 38.33 -1.93
C ASP A 287 21.44 38.20 -3.47
N ASP A 288 20.52 37.42 -4.08
CA ASP A 288 20.33 37.27 -5.53
C ASP A 288 18.86 37.59 -5.90
N PRO A 289 18.53 38.87 -6.16
CA PRO A 289 17.16 39.31 -6.43
C PRO A 289 16.51 38.64 -7.64
N ALA A 290 17.30 38.28 -8.66
CA ALA A 290 16.78 37.64 -9.87
C ALA A 290 16.30 36.22 -9.55
N ARG A 291 17.12 35.47 -8.80
CA ARG A 291 16.77 34.15 -8.31
C ARG A 291 15.60 34.19 -7.33
N GLU A 292 15.63 35.11 -6.36
CA GLU A 292 14.53 35.29 -5.40
C GLU A 292 13.20 35.53 -6.13
N GLN A 293 13.19 36.40 -7.13
CA GLN A 293 12.00 36.70 -7.92
C GLN A 293 11.48 35.48 -8.70
N GLU A 294 12.37 34.69 -9.32
CA GLU A 294 12.02 33.44 -9.99
C GLU A 294 11.33 32.48 -9.01
N LEU A 295 11.98 32.19 -7.88
CA LEU A 295 11.45 31.28 -6.86
C LEU A 295 10.10 31.76 -6.30
N ARG A 296 9.95 33.07 -6.04
CA ARG A 296 8.69 33.67 -5.59
C ARG A 296 7.59 33.51 -6.64
N SER A 297 7.87 33.82 -7.90
CA SER A 297 6.89 33.71 -8.98
C SER A 297 6.33 32.29 -9.12
N TRP A 298 7.15 31.27 -8.87
CA TRP A 298 6.72 29.88 -8.82
C TRP A 298 5.92 29.57 -7.54
N HIS A 299 6.45 29.96 -6.37
CA HIS A 299 5.84 29.67 -5.08
C HIS A 299 4.49 30.36 -4.86
N ASP A 300 4.29 31.55 -5.42
CA ASP A 300 3.06 32.34 -5.32
C ASP A 300 1.88 31.65 -6.00
N ARG A 301 2.13 30.76 -6.98
CA ARG A 301 1.09 29.91 -7.60
C ARG A 301 0.66 28.73 -6.73
N ARG A 302 1.36 28.46 -5.62
CA ARG A 302 1.18 27.29 -4.72
C ARG A 302 0.90 25.98 -5.49
N PRO A 303 1.82 25.56 -6.37
CA PRO A 303 1.62 24.35 -7.19
C PRO A 303 1.60 23.06 -6.36
N TYR A 304 1.90 23.11 -5.07
CA TYR A 304 2.03 21.93 -4.20
C TYR A 304 0.67 21.35 -3.81
N ASP A 305 0.49 20.06 -4.12
CA ASP A 305 -0.61 19.26 -3.62
C ASP A 305 -0.59 19.24 -2.10
N ALA A 306 -1.72 19.54 -1.47
CA ALA A 306 -1.88 19.44 -0.03
C ALA A 306 -3.26 18.89 0.31
N ASP A 307 -3.28 17.81 1.08
CA ASP A 307 -4.52 17.29 1.68
C ASP A 307 -4.95 18.16 2.87
N HIS A 308 -6.12 17.88 3.44
CA HIS A 308 -6.62 18.59 4.62
C HIS A 308 -5.66 18.53 5.81
N SER A 309 -4.94 17.42 5.98
CA SER A 309 -4.00 17.26 7.09
C SER A 309 -2.81 18.20 6.93
N ARG A 310 -2.27 18.29 5.72
CA ARG A 310 -1.13 19.15 5.38
C ARG A 310 -1.52 20.62 5.42
N LEU A 311 -2.66 20.99 4.85
CA LEU A 311 -3.17 22.36 4.94
C LEU A 311 -3.43 22.78 6.39
N LYS A 312 -4.01 21.89 7.19
CA LYS A 312 -4.18 22.14 8.61
C LYS A 312 -2.85 22.41 9.31
N GLU A 313 -1.80 21.63 9.01
CA GLU A 313 -0.46 21.86 9.57
C GLU A 313 0.14 23.21 9.13
N LEU A 314 0.05 23.55 7.84
CA LEU A 314 0.61 24.76 7.25
C LEU A 314 -0.06 26.04 7.77
N TYR A 315 -1.38 25.98 8.01
CA TYR A 315 -2.17 27.13 8.44
C TYR A 315 -2.72 26.98 9.87
N GLU A 316 -2.16 26.11 10.73
CA GLU A 316 -2.71 25.84 12.07
C GLU A 316 -2.84 27.11 12.91
N GLY A 317 -1.89 28.05 12.79
CA GLY A 317 -1.94 29.35 13.45
C GLY A 317 -3.16 30.16 13.03
N LEU A 318 -3.35 30.37 11.72
CA LEU A 318 -4.49 31.10 11.18
C LEU A 318 -5.82 30.39 11.43
N LEU A 319 -5.89 29.07 11.27
CA LEU A 319 -7.11 28.28 11.51
C LEU A 319 -7.49 28.28 13.00
N SER A 320 -6.52 28.38 13.90
CA SER A 320 -6.77 28.52 15.34
C SER A 320 -7.25 29.92 15.69
N ALA A 321 -6.61 30.97 15.16
CA ALA A 321 -7.01 32.36 15.29
C ALA A 321 -8.41 32.62 14.69
N TYR A 322 -8.76 31.95 13.58
CA TYR A 322 -10.10 31.97 12.98
C TYR A 322 -11.19 31.41 13.91
N SER A 323 -10.79 30.58 14.90
CA SER A 323 -11.70 30.07 15.94
C SER A 323 -11.63 30.89 17.24
N SER A 324 -10.91 32.02 17.26
CA SER A 324 -10.74 32.87 18.43
C SER A 324 -12.07 33.52 18.84
N ARG A 325 -12.15 33.87 20.12
CA ARG A 325 -13.25 34.68 20.67
C ARG A 325 -13.01 36.17 20.47
N ASP A 326 -11.76 36.55 20.21
CA ASP A 326 -11.40 37.90 19.86
C ASP A 326 -11.79 38.14 18.39
N GLU A 327 -12.63 39.15 18.16
CA GLU A 327 -13.20 39.45 16.86
C GLU A 327 -12.15 40.01 15.90
N ASP A 328 -11.23 40.84 16.38
CA ASP A 328 -10.18 41.44 15.56
C ASP A 328 -9.19 40.35 15.09
N GLU A 329 -8.78 39.46 16.00
CA GLU A 329 -7.90 38.32 15.68
C GLU A 329 -8.55 37.37 14.68
N ARG A 330 -9.84 37.07 14.87
CA ARG A 330 -10.61 36.21 13.97
C ARG A 330 -10.74 36.83 12.57
N ASP A 331 -11.03 38.13 12.49
CA ASP A 331 -11.21 38.84 11.22
C ASP A 331 -9.88 39.00 10.46
N GLU A 332 -8.78 39.23 11.16
CA GLU A 332 -7.44 39.22 10.57
C GLU A 332 -7.09 37.82 10.01
N ALA A 333 -7.31 36.77 10.80
CA ALA A 333 -7.07 35.40 10.35
C ALA A 333 -7.95 35.01 9.16
N ARG A 334 -9.24 35.42 9.17
CA ARG A 334 -10.16 35.22 8.06
C ARG A 334 -9.64 35.90 6.80
N ARG A 335 -9.23 37.17 6.88
CA ARG A 335 -8.72 37.92 5.73
C ARG A 335 -7.48 37.25 5.14
N ALA A 336 -6.53 36.84 5.97
CA ALA A 336 -5.31 36.16 5.53
C ALA A 336 -5.59 34.79 4.87
N LEU A 337 -6.56 34.02 5.39
CA LEU A 337 -6.96 32.76 4.79
C LEU A 337 -7.66 32.95 3.44
N LEU A 338 -8.52 33.97 3.31
CA LEU A 338 -9.19 34.30 2.06
C LEU A 338 -8.22 34.82 1.00
N GLU A 339 -7.22 35.61 1.39
CA GLU A 339 -6.14 36.02 0.48
C GLU A 339 -5.38 34.81 -0.08
N GLU A 340 -5.12 33.80 0.76
CA GLU A 340 -4.50 32.56 0.29
C GLU A 340 -5.44 31.75 -0.63
N VAL A 341 -6.74 31.72 -0.36
CA VAL A 341 -7.74 31.10 -1.25
C VAL A 341 -7.73 31.80 -2.61
N GLU A 342 -7.77 33.14 -2.64
CA GLU A 342 -7.75 33.95 -3.86
C GLU A 342 -6.48 33.72 -4.68
N GLN A 343 -5.31 33.68 -4.02
CA GLN A 343 -4.03 33.37 -4.69
C GLN A 343 -4.01 31.96 -5.32
N THR A 344 -4.72 31.01 -4.72
CA THR A 344 -4.66 29.60 -5.14
C THR A 344 -5.80 29.15 -6.03
N VAL A 345 -6.90 29.91 -6.12
CA VAL A 345 -8.10 29.50 -6.86
C VAL A 345 -7.80 29.24 -8.34
N GLU A 346 -6.96 30.06 -8.96
CA GLU A 346 -6.63 29.97 -10.40
C GLU A 346 -5.64 28.83 -10.68
N HIS A 347 -4.64 28.66 -9.82
CA HIS A 347 -3.50 27.77 -10.09
C HIS A 347 -3.62 26.40 -9.42
N ASN A 348 -4.37 26.32 -8.32
CA ASN A 348 -4.59 25.11 -7.53
C ASN A 348 -5.98 25.12 -6.86
N PRO A 349 -7.07 25.02 -7.66
CA PRO A 349 -8.44 25.14 -7.17
C PRO A 349 -8.80 24.06 -6.14
N MET A 350 -8.20 22.87 -6.22
CA MET A 350 -8.40 21.81 -5.24
C MET A 350 -7.84 22.21 -3.86
N ARG A 351 -6.70 22.90 -3.81
CA ARG A 351 -6.13 23.43 -2.56
C ARG A 351 -7.01 24.52 -1.98
N ALA A 352 -7.47 25.46 -2.81
CA ALA A 352 -8.40 26.52 -2.42
C ALA A 352 -9.68 25.94 -1.81
N GLN A 353 -10.27 24.93 -2.48
CA GLN A 353 -11.46 24.22 -2.00
C GLN A 353 -11.23 23.59 -0.63
N ARG A 354 -10.13 22.83 -0.45
CA ARG A 354 -9.81 22.18 0.82
C ARG A 354 -9.53 23.17 1.95
N LEU A 355 -8.96 24.33 1.65
CA LEU A 355 -8.75 25.39 2.64
C LEU A 355 -10.08 25.99 3.10
N LEU A 356 -10.99 26.28 2.17
CA LEU A 356 -12.36 26.72 2.48
C LEU A 356 -13.13 25.67 3.28
N GLU A 357 -13.02 24.39 2.93
CA GLU A 357 -13.61 23.29 3.70
C GLU A 357 -13.10 23.27 5.15
N LEU A 358 -11.79 23.48 5.36
CA LEU A 358 -11.22 23.60 6.71
C LEU A 358 -11.77 24.83 7.46
N MET A 359 -11.96 25.97 6.79
CA MET A 359 -12.58 27.15 7.37
C MET A 359 -14.03 26.88 7.80
N VAL A 360 -14.84 26.26 6.93
CA VAL A 360 -16.24 25.90 7.23
C VAL A 360 -16.31 24.90 8.39
N MET A 361 -15.40 23.92 8.44
CA MET A 361 -15.27 22.99 9.57
C MET A 361 -14.91 23.67 10.89
N ARG A 362 -14.18 24.80 10.86
CA ARG A 362 -13.84 25.59 12.06
C ARG A 362 -15.01 26.47 12.50
N GLU A 363 -15.78 27.00 11.55
CA GLU A 363 -17.01 27.76 11.82
C GLU A 363 -18.10 26.89 12.45
N HIS A 364 -18.21 25.63 12.00
CA HIS A 364 -19.21 24.67 12.47
C HIS A 364 -18.57 23.42 13.11
N PRO A 365 -17.91 23.58 14.28
CA PRO A 365 -17.09 22.53 14.86
C PRO A 365 -17.92 21.37 15.38
N ARG A 366 -17.63 20.15 14.89
CA ARG A 366 -18.15 18.90 15.44
C ARG A 366 -17.08 18.16 16.24
N ARG A 367 -17.38 17.88 17.52
CA ARG A 367 -16.41 17.28 18.47
C ARG A 367 -15.97 15.86 18.08
N VAL A 368 -16.86 15.06 17.50
CA VAL A 368 -16.65 13.63 17.25
C VAL A 368 -16.98 13.29 15.78
N GLY A 369 -16.17 12.41 15.19
CA GLY A 369 -16.33 11.92 13.82
C GLY A 369 -15.03 11.92 13.05
N THR A 370 -15.00 11.15 11.97
CA THR A 370 -13.94 11.20 10.97
C THR A 370 -13.97 12.54 10.21
N LEU A 371 -12.92 12.83 9.44
CA LEU A 371 -12.86 14.06 8.65
C LEU A 371 -14.09 14.20 7.71
N PRO A 372 -14.50 13.17 6.92
CA PRO A 372 -15.70 13.27 6.08
C PRO A 372 -16.99 13.53 6.85
N THR A 373 -17.18 12.90 8.02
CA THR A 373 -18.38 13.13 8.85
C THR A 373 -18.44 14.55 9.41
N LYS A 374 -17.27 15.09 9.79
CA LYS A 374 -17.17 16.47 10.28
C LYS A 374 -17.41 17.48 9.16
N LEU A 375 -16.83 17.23 7.99
CA LEU A 375 -17.02 18.05 6.80
C LEU A 375 -18.49 18.06 6.37
N GLY A 376 -19.11 16.88 6.21
CA GLY A 376 -20.53 16.78 5.83
C GLY A 376 -21.45 17.54 6.79
N TYR A 377 -21.22 17.43 8.10
CA TYR A 377 -21.98 18.21 9.09
C TYR A 377 -21.78 19.72 8.92
N ALA A 378 -20.54 20.17 8.72
CA ALA A 378 -20.22 21.58 8.58
C ALA A 378 -20.86 22.17 7.31
N LEU A 379 -20.86 21.43 6.20
CA LEU A 379 -21.51 21.82 4.95
C LEU A 379 -23.04 21.81 5.06
N ASP A 380 -23.63 20.90 5.83
CA ASP A 380 -25.07 20.94 6.11
C ASP A 380 -25.45 22.23 6.87
N GLN A 381 -24.63 22.66 7.84
CA GLN A 381 -24.83 23.94 8.54
C GLN A 381 -24.64 25.15 7.62
N LEU A 382 -23.66 25.11 6.71
CA LEU A 382 -23.46 26.13 5.69
C LEU A 382 -24.68 26.25 4.77
N ALA A 383 -25.25 25.12 4.33
CA ALA A 383 -26.45 25.10 3.51
C ALA A 383 -27.66 25.75 4.20
N ASP A 384 -27.72 25.70 5.54
CA ASP A 384 -28.78 26.29 6.36
C ASP A 384 -28.59 27.81 6.61
N LYS A 385 -27.45 28.41 6.24
CA LYS A 385 -27.22 29.85 6.39
C LYS A 385 -28.26 30.64 5.59
N PRO A 386 -28.90 31.68 6.16
CA PRO A 386 -29.93 32.47 5.46
C PRO A 386 -29.33 33.29 4.31
N LYS A 387 -28.06 33.69 4.44
CA LYS A 387 -27.31 34.42 3.42
C LYS A 387 -25.92 33.78 3.31
N LEU A 388 -25.51 33.48 2.08
CA LEU A 388 -24.17 32.99 1.78
C LEU A 388 -23.19 34.16 1.76
N GLU A 389 -22.02 33.96 2.34
CA GLU A 389 -20.90 34.88 2.20
C GLU A 389 -20.12 34.60 0.91
N ASP A 390 -19.27 35.53 0.51
CA ASP A 390 -18.47 35.40 -0.72
C ASP A 390 -17.58 34.15 -0.73
N ALA A 391 -17.04 33.80 0.44
CA ALA A 391 -16.24 32.58 0.63
C ALA A 391 -17.08 31.30 0.51
N ASP A 392 -18.33 31.33 1.00
CA ASP A 392 -19.26 30.19 0.88
C ASP A 392 -19.59 29.96 -0.61
N GLU A 393 -19.92 31.03 -1.34
CA GLU A 393 -20.17 30.98 -2.79
C GLU A 393 -18.94 30.48 -3.56
N THR A 394 -17.75 30.96 -3.22
CA THR A 394 -16.49 30.50 -3.82
C THR A 394 -16.28 29.01 -3.61
N LEU A 395 -16.55 28.47 -2.41
CA LEU A 395 -16.46 27.03 -2.14
C LEU A 395 -17.44 26.24 -3.03
N ILE A 396 -18.67 26.73 -3.17
CA ILE A 396 -19.70 26.06 -3.97
C ILE A 396 -19.33 26.06 -5.46
N ARG A 397 -18.80 27.17 -5.97
CA ARG A 397 -18.25 27.29 -7.33
C ARG A 397 -17.03 26.37 -7.54
N LEU A 398 -16.20 26.22 -6.53
CA LEU A 398 -15.08 25.27 -6.56
C LEU A 398 -15.54 23.82 -6.61
N TYR A 399 -16.62 23.44 -5.93
CA TYR A 399 -17.20 22.10 -6.08
C TYR A 399 -17.66 21.80 -7.51
N VAL A 400 -18.27 22.78 -8.16
CA VAL A 400 -18.72 22.67 -9.56
C VAL A 400 -17.52 22.59 -10.51
N SER A 401 -16.57 23.52 -10.41
CA SER A 401 -15.41 23.59 -11.32
C SER A 401 -14.44 22.42 -11.17
N ASN A 402 -14.25 21.91 -9.94
CA ASN A 402 -13.43 20.72 -9.69
C ASN A 402 -14.18 19.40 -9.95
N TYR A 403 -15.46 19.44 -10.36
CA TYR A 403 -16.33 18.26 -10.49
C TYR A 403 -16.33 17.36 -9.25
N ASN A 404 -16.38 17.96 -8.06
CA ASN A 404 -16.42 17.20 -6.83
C ASN A 404 -17.82 16.59 -6.63
N ILE A 405 -17.96 15.32 -7.02
CA ILE A 405 -19.22 14.56 -6.95
C ILE A 405 -19.40 13.83 -5.61
N GLU A 406 -18.62 14.16 -4.58
CA GLU A 406 -18.83 13.57 -3.26
C GLU A 406 -20.24 13.91 -2.72
N PRO A 407 -20.93 12.98 -2.03
CA PRO A 407 -22.34 13.14 -1.69
C PRO A 407 -22.70 14.40 -0.87
N HIS A 408 -21.76 14.92 -0.09
CA HIS A 408 -21.97 16.14 0.68
C HIS A 408 -21.81 17.41 -0.17
N ALA A 409 -20.88 17.41 -1.13
CA ALA A 409 -20.66 18.53 -2.05
C ALA A 409 -21.87 18.70 -2.97
N VAL A 410 -22.33 17.61 -3.61
CA VAL A 410 -23.52 17.61 -4.48
C VAL A 410 -24.76 18.10 -3.72
N ARG A 411 -24.96 17.59 -2.49
CA ARG A 411 -26.08 18.00 -1.65
C ARG A 411 -26.03 19.48 -1.32
N LEU A 412 -24.85 19.99 -0.96
CA LEU A 412 -24.67 21.41 -0.70
C LEU A 412 -25.03 22.23 -1.95
N VAL A 413 -24.38 21.96 -3.10
CA VAL A 413 -24.60 22.67 -4.37
C VAL A 413 -26.09 22.72 -4.72
N ARG A 414 -26.81 21.59 -4.65
CA ARG A 414 -28.26 21.57 -4.94
C ARG A 414 -29.09 22.43 -4.01
N ARG A 415 -28.75 22.48 -2.72
CA ARG A 415 -29.51 23.23 -1.71
C ARG A 415 -29.29 24.73 -1.77
N VAL A 416 -28.21 25.16 -2.41
CA VAL A 416 -27.75 26.57 -2.43
C VAL A 416 -27.71 27.16 -3.83
N ALA A 417 -27.84 26.36 -4.89
CA ALA A 417 -27.67 26.80 -6.27
C ALA A 417 -28.58 27.98 -6.65
N ASP A 418 -29.81 28.01 -6.14
CA ASP A 418 -30.78 29.08 -6.37
C ASP A 418 -30.44 30.41 -5.66
N ARG A 419 -29.48 30.38 -4.72
CA ARG A 419 -29.00 31.56 -3.96
C ARG A 419 -27.74 32.17 -4.55
N ILE A 420 -27.14 31.56 -5.57
CA ILE A 420 -25.91 32.03 -6.23
C ILE A 420 -26.26 32.61 -7.59
N ASP A 421 -25.66 33.76 -7.92
CA ASP A 421 -25.79 34.37 -9.25
C ASP A 421 -24.81 33.73 -10.24
N TRP A 422 -25.21 32.63 -10.86
CA TRP A 422 -24.36 31.91 -11.81
C TRP A 422 -24.10 32.66 -13.11
N GLU A 423 -24.87 33.71 -13.41
CA GLU A 423 -24.73 34.52 -14.64
C GLU A 423 -23.65 35.60 -14.53
N ASP A 424 -23.02 35.77 -13.36
CA ASP A 424 -21.92 36.72 -13.17
C ASP A 424 -20.71 36.34 -14.06
N PRO A 425 -20.37 37.15 -15.09
CA PRO A 425 -19.29 36.84 -16.02
C PRO A 425 -17.91 36.97 -15.39
N GLU A 426 -17.78 37.63 -14.23
CA GLU A 426 -16.52 37.75 -13.50
C GLU A 426 -16.24 36.51 -12.62
N ARG A 427 -17.23 35.63 -12.44
CA ARG A 427 -17.13 34.46 -11.57
C ARG A 427 -17.35 33.16 -12.33
N THR A 428 -16.28 32.40 -12.52
CA THR A 428 -16.37 31.02 -13.03
C THR A 428 -16.54 30.02 -11.89
N PRO A 429 -17.26 28.91 -12.10
CA PRO A 429 -17.91 28.48 -13.34
C PRO A 429 -19.32 29.08 -13.51
N GLY A 430 -19.85 29.10 -14.74
CA GLY A 430 -21.15 29.70 -15.09
C GLY A 430 -22.33 28.72 -15.01
N PRO A 431 -23.51 29.10 -15.54
CA PRO A 431 -24.72 28.28 -15.42
C PRO A 431 -24.63 26.98 -16.21
N GLN A 432 -23.89 26.96 -17.34
CA GLN A 432 -23.71 25.77 -18.16
C GLN A 432 -22.89 24.69 -17.46
N GLU A 433 -21.83 25.08 -16.76
CA GLU A 433 -21.03 24.16 -15.96
C GLU A 433 -21.77 23.68 -14.72
N LEU A 434 -22.58 24.53 -14.08
CA LEU A 434 -23.49 24.10 -13.02
C LEU A 434 -24.46 23.04 -13.56
N ASP A 435 -25.12 23.31 -14.69
CA ASP A 435 -26.04 22.37 -15.31
C ASP A 435 -25.33 21.06 -15.64
N MET A 436 -24.13 21.12 -16.22
CA MET A 436 -23.33 19.92 -16.50
C MET A 436 -22.93 19.18 -15.22
N TYR A 437 -22.49 19.88 -14.17
CA TYR A 437 -22.18 19.28 -12.88
C TYR A 437 -23.40 18.61 -12.25
N LEU A 438 -24.55 19.28 -12.26
CA LEU A 438 -25.81 18.74 -11.76
C LEU A 438 -26.25 17.56 -12.60
N VAL A 439 -26.18 17.64 -13.94
CA VAL A 439 -26.45 16.53 -14.86
C VAL A 439 -25.51 15.38 -14.59
N VAL A 440 -24.20 15.56 -14.42
CA VAL A 440 -23.27 14.48 -14.09
C VAL A 440 -23.62 13.87 -12.73
N SER A 441 -23.95 14.70 -11.72
CA SER A 441 -24.35 14.23 -10.40
C SER A 441 -25.71 13.51 -10.41
N ASP A 442 -26.65 13.96 -11.26
CA ASP A 442 -27.95 13.36 -11.50
C ASP A 442 -27.83 12.18 -12.46
N TYR A 443 -26.81 12.09 -13.30
CA TYR A 443 -26.55 10.96 -14.17
C TYR A 443 -26.10 9.79 -13.29
N GLU A 444 -25.15 10.02 -12.38
CA GLU A 444 -24.77 9.02 -11.38
C GLU A 444 -25.98 8.55 -10.54
N ARG A 445 -26.97 9.42 -10.29
CA ARG A 445 -28.15 9.12 -9.45
C ARG A 445 -29.39 8.58 -10.19
N ALA A 446 -29.72 9.15 -11.34
CA ALA A 446 -30.90 8.83 -12.16
C ALA A 446 -30.70 7.54 -12.94
N PHE A 447 -29.44 7.15 -13.16
CA PHE A 447 -29.17 5.86 -13.74
C PHE A 447 -29.36 4.72 -12.74
N GLU A 448 -29.45 4.94 -11.42
CA GLU A 448 -29.74 3.87 -10.44
C GLU A 448 -30.92 2.96 -10.86
N HIS A 449 -31.88 3.47 -11.65
CA HIS A 449 -33.00 2.72 -12.22
C HIS A 449 -32.95 2.48 -13.74
N LEU A 450 -31.99 3.07 -14.46
CA LEU A 450 -31.82 2.85 -15.90
C LEU A 450 -30.90 1.66 -16.15
N THR A 451 -31.12 0.97 -17.26
CA THR A 451 -30.18 -0.05 -17.71
C THR A 451 -29.04 0.58 -18.52
N CYS A 452 -27.83 0.08 -18.35
CA CYS A 452 -26.67 0.43 -19.15
C CYS A 452 -26.07 -0.83 -19.78
N LYS A 453 -25.42 -0.69 -20.94
CA LYS A 453 -24.63 -1.78 -21.51
C LYS A 453 -23.23 -1.75 -20.92
N PHE A 454 -22.85 -2.81 -20.22
CA PHE A 454 -21.50 -3.01 -19.69
C PHE A 454 -21.01 -4.37 -20.17
N ASP A 455 -19.87 -4.39 -20.88
CA ASP A 455 -19.30 -5.63 -21.44
C ASP A 455 -20.27 -6.42 -22.34
N GLY A 456 -21.13 -5.71 -23.07
CA GLY A 456 -22.18 -6.31 -23.93
C GLY A 456 -23.48 -6.67 -23.20
N VAL A 457 -23.49 -6.68 -21.86
CA VAL A 457 -24.63 -7.05 -21.02
C VAL A 457 -25.44 -5.81 -20.65
N THR A 458 -26.76 -5.88 -20.75
CA THR A 458 -27.65 -4.79 -20.33
C THR A 458 -28.01 -4.98 -18.86
N LEU A 459 -27.44 -4.16 -17.97
CA LEU A 459 -27.60 -4.25 -16.51
C LEU A 459 -28.17 -2.97 -15.91
N GLU A 460 -28.87 -3.03 -14.77
CA GLU A 460 -29.28 -1.83 -14.03
C GLU A 460 -28.02 -1.06 -13.60
N HIS A 461 -27.99 0.26 -13.76
CA HIS A 461 -26.79 1.04 -13.47
C HIS A 461 -26.38 0.98 -11.99
N ALA A 462 -27.34 0.79 -11.07
CA ALA A 462 -27.02 0.57 -9.66
C ALA A 462 -26.10 -0.64 -9.44
N ASP A 463 -26.07 -1.57 -10.40
CA ASP A 463 -25.18 -2.74 -10.40
C ASP A 463 -23.95 -2.55 -11.30
N LYS A 464 -23.81 -1.42 -12.00
CA LYS A 464 -22.66 -1.13 -12.88
C LYS A 464 -21.36 -1.05 -12.09
N ASP A 465 -21.37 -0.38 -10.94
CA ASP A 465 -20.19 -0.30 -10.08
C ASP A 465 -19.79 -1.66 -9.53
N ALA A 466 -20.77 -2.51 -9.26
CA ALA A 466 -20.54 -3.88 -8.84
C ALA A 466 -19.89 -4.70 -9.98
N ALA A 467 -20.42 -4.58 -11.20
CA ALA A 467 -19.85 -5.19 -12.40
C ALA A 467 -18.44 -4.67 -12.71
N ALA A 468 -18.22 -3.36 -12.59
CA ALA A 468 -16.92 -2.72 -12.74
C ALA A 468 -15.95 -3.18 -11.65
N ARG A 469 -16.41 -3.36 -10.42
CA ARG A 469 -15.61 -3.90 -9.30
C ARG A 469 -15.20 -5.34 -9.58
N VAL A 470 -16.10 -6.19 -10.09
CA VAL A 470 -15.76 -7.57 -10.52
C VAL A 470 -14.71 -7.52 -11.63
N LYS A 471 -14.92 -6.73 -12.68
CA LYS A 471 -13.98 -6.60 -13.80
C LYS A 471 -12.63 -6.07 -13.33
N PHE A 472 -12.61 -5.00 -12.54
CA PHE A 472 -11.40 -4.43 -11.95
C PHE A 472 -10.69 -5.44 -11.06
N PHE A 473 -11.42 -6.18 -10.22
CA PHE A 473 -10.85 -7.22 -9.39
C PHE A 473 -10.20 -8.31 -10.24
N VAL A 474 -10.86 -8.73 -11.32
CA VAL A 474 -10.34 -9.75 -12.23
C VAL A 474 -9.07 -9.27 -12.94
N GLU A 475 -9.09 -8.06 -13.48
CA GLU A 475 -7.98 -7.48 -14.26
C GLU A 475 -6.80 -7.02 -13.40
N LYS A 476 -7.04 -6.48 -12.21
CA LYS A 476 -6.00 -5.92 -11.34
C LYS A 476 -5.48 -6.91 -10.30
N ARG A 477 -6.25 -7.96 -9.98
CA ARG A 477 -5.86 -9.00 -9.03
C ARG A 477 -5.39 -10.29 -9.73
N LEU A 478 -4.75 -10.15 -10.88
CA LEU A 478 -4.07 -11.22 -11.62
C LEU A 478 -2.92 -11.89 -10.85
N ASP A 479 -2.46 -11.28 -9.74
CA ASP A 479 -1.51 -11.87 -8.81
C ASP A 479 -2.06 -11.64 -7.38
N PRO A 480 -2.51 -12.69 -6.66
CA PRO A 480 -3.05 -12.52 -5.34
C PRO A 480 -2.01 -12.01 -4.35
N ASN A 481 -2.59 -11.40 -3.31
CA ASN A 481 -2.03 -11.02 -2.03
C ASN A 481 -1.32 -9.65 -1.99
N SER A 482 -2.08 -8.66 -1.52
CA SER A 482 -1.55 -7.49 -0.82
C SER A 482 -0.58 -7.94 0.30
N LEU A 483 -0.92 -9.03 1.00
CA LEU A 483 -0.08 -9.69 1.98
C LEU A 483 1.20 -10.29 1.38
N THR A 484 1.17 -11.03 0.26
CA THR A 484 2.39 -11.56 -0.39
C THR A 484 3.23 -10.45 -0.97
N ARG A 485 2.64 -9.33 -1.37
CA ARG A 485 3.38 -8.13 -1.78
C ARG A 485 4.08 -7.50 -0.57
N ILE A 486 3.41 -7.41 0.59
CA ILE A 486 4.01 -6.97 1.86
C ILE A 486 5.05 -7.97 2.37
N VAL A 487 4.81 -9.27 2.25
CA VAL A 487 5.71 -10.38 2.60
C VAL A 487 6.95 -10.36 1.70
N ARG A 488 6.76 -10.26 0.38
CA ARG A 488 7.85 -10.13 -0.61
C ARG A 488 8.62 -8.84 -0.37
N LYS A 489 7.96 -7.71 -0.07
CA LYS A 489 8.60 -6.41 0.18
C LYS A 489 9.33 -6.35 1.53
N LEU A 490 8.79 -6.96 2.58
CA LEU A 490 9.38 -6.89 3.93
C LEU A 490 10.36 -8.03 4.22
N PHE A 491 10.26 -9.16 3.51
CA PHE A 491 10.92 -10.40 3.89
C PHE A 491 11.40 -11.24 2.70
N THR A 492 11.85 -10.57 1.63
CA THR A 492 12.86 -11.14 0.71
C THR A 492 14.22 -11.17 1.40
N PRO A 493 14.35 -11.95 2.49
CA PRO A 493 15.41 -12.93 2.41
C PRO A 493 14.84 -14.36 2.38
N MET A 494 15.09 -15.06 1.27
CA MET A 494 14.99 -16.51 1.12
C MET A 494 15.87 -17.29 2.12
N GLU A 495 16.65 -16.61 2.96
CA GLU A 495 17.54 -17.20 3.98
C GLU A 495 16.81 -18.11 5.00
N TRP A 496 15.50 -17.91 5.21
CA TRP A 496 14.74 -18.58 6.28
C TRP A 496 14.01 -19.85 5.87
N ILE A 497 13.74 -20.03 4.57
CA ILE A 497 12.96 -21.17 4.06
C ILE A 497 13.72 -22.49 4.31
N GLY A 498 15.06 -22.46 4.28
CA GLY A 498 15.91 -23.64 4.50
C GLY A 498 15.83 -24.26 5.89
N ALA A 499 15.41 -23.52 6.93
CA ALA A 499 15.29 -24.06 8.29
C ALA A 499 13.93 -24.73 8.57
N SER A 500 12.95 -24.58 7.67
CA SER A 500 11.54 -24.96 7.93
C SER A 500 11.05 -26.15 7.10
N ILE A 501 11.93 -26.73 6.28
CA ILE A 501 11.57 -27.81 5.35
C ILE A 501 11.19 -29.10 6.09
N THR A 502 11.66 -29.30 7.33
CA THR A 502 11.32 -30.49 8.16
C THR A 502 9.86 -30.55 8.63
N ASN A 503 9.07 -29.47 8.53
CA ASN A 503 7.69 -29.41 9.05
C ASN A 503 6.59 -29.43 7.97
N LEU A 504 6.94 -29.64 6.69
CA LEU A 504 6.01 -29.52 5.57
C LEU A 504 4.89 -30.58 5.55
N ASP A 505 5.12 -31.77 6.11
CA ASP A 505 4.10 -32.84 6.21
C ASP A 505 3.08 -32.56 7.32
N PHE A 506 3.53 -32.02 8.46
CA PHE A 506 2.64 -31.57 9.52
C PHE A 506 1.72 -30.45 9.03
N ILE A 507 2.25 -29.51 8.24
CA ILE A 507 1.46 -28.43 7.63
C ILE A 507 0.43 -29.00 6.65
N SER A 508 0.79 -29.99 5.82
CA SER A 508 -0.15 -30.62 4.89
C SER A 508 -1.32 -31.27 5.63
N LYS A 509 -1.04 -32.08 6.68
CA LYS A 509 -2.08 -32.73 7.50
C LYS A 509 -2.95 -31.72 8.25
N ALA A 510 -2.37 -30.63 8.74
CA ALA A 510 -3.11 -29.56 9.40
C ALA A 510 -4.04 -28.81 8.44
N VAL A 511 -3.58 -28.54 7.20
CA VAL A 511 -4.40 -27.93 6.15
C VAL A 511 -5.53 -28.86 5.71
N GLU A 512 -5.26 -30.16 5.53
CA GLU A 512 -6.29 -31.16 5.18
C GLU A 512 -7.39 -31.24 6.25
N ARG A 513 -7.00 -31.42 7.51
CA ARG A 513 -7.95 -31.46 8.64
C ARG A 513 -8.74 -30.15 8.78
N ALA A 514 -8.11 -29.02 8.50
CA ALA A 514 -8.77 -27.73 8.56
C ALA A 514 -9.76 -27.51 7.40
N LEU A 515 -9.47 -28.04 6.21
CA LEU A 515 -10.42 -28.06 5.09
C LEU A 515 -11.64 -28.95 5.38
N GLU A 516 -11.44 -30.11 6.01
CA GLU A 516 -12.56 -30.97 6.45
C GLU A 516 -13.46 -30.23 7.47
N MET A 517 -12.87 -29.49 8.41
CA MET A 517 -13.62 -28.67 9.35
C MET A 517 -14.34 -27.50 8.67
N PHE A 518 -13.70 -26.87 7.68
CA PHE A 518 -14.30 -25.83 6.86
C PHE A 518 -15.56 -26.35 6.16
N GLU A 519 -15.45 -27.47 5.44
CA GLU A 519 -16.57 -28.10 4.72
C GLU A 519 -17.70 -28.52 5.68
N LYS A 520 -17.35 -29.14 6.81
CA LYS A 520 -18.33 -29.54 7.83
C LYS A 520 -19.10 -28.32 8.35
N ARG A 521 -18.40 -27.22 8.65
CA ARG A 521 -19.00 -26.00 9.20
C ARG A 521 -19.92 -25.32 8.19
N VAL A 522 -19.52 -25.24 6.93
CA VAL A 522 -20.34 -24.72 5.83
C VAL A 522 -21.68 -25.45 5.75
N ARG A 523 -21.71 -26.76 5.96
CA ARG A 523 -22.92 -27.59 5.86
C ARG A 523 -23.86 -27.50 7.07
N THR A 524 -23.36 -27.09 8.23
CA THR A 524 -24.12 -27.17 9.50
C THR A 524 -24.81 -25.87 9.89
N VAL A 525 -24.39 -24.71 9.36
CA VAL A 525 -24.89 -23.40 9.80
C VAL A 525 -26.05 -22.94 8.91
N ASP A 526 -27.21 -22.71 9.51
CA ASP A 526 -28.36 -22.08 8.88
C ASP A 526 -28.51 -20.64 9.39
N MET A 527 -28.58 -19.66 8.47
CA MET A 527 -28.74 -18.25 8.81
C MET A 527 -30.00 -17.61 8.22
N THR A 528 -30.91 -18.42 7.69
CA THR A 528 -32.07 -17.96 6.93
C THR A 528 -32.88 -16.89 7.66
N GLU A 529 -33.37 -17.23 8.85
CA GLU A 529 -34.22 -16.32 9.63
C GLU A 529 -33.48 -15.04 10.03
N ARG A 530 -32.20 -15.16 10.41
CA ARG A 530 -31.37 -14.04 10.87
C ARG A 530 -31.09 -13.05 9.74
N VAL A 531 -30.71 -13.52 8.56
CA VAL A 531 -30.38 -12.64 7.42
C VAL A 531 -31.63 -11.91 6.93
N VAL A 532 -32.77 -12.59 6.82
CA VAL A 532 -34.05 -11.95 6.45
C VAL A 532 -34.43 -10.87 7.46
N ALA A 533 -34.28 -11.13 8.77
CA ALA A 533 -34.56 -10.15 9.80
C ALA A 533 -33.65 -8.90 9.69
N GLU A 534 -32.35 -9.09 9.42
CA GLU A 534 -31.40 -7.98 9.26
C GLU A 534 -31.71 -7.11 8.03
N TYR A 535 -32.12 -7.72 6.91
CA TYR A 535 -32.56 -6.96 5.73
C TYR A 535 -33.85 -6.17 6.00
N LYS A 536 -34.82 -6.76 6.72
CA LYS A 536 -36.04 -6.05 7.14
C LYS A 536 -35.74 -4.88 8.06
N GLU A 537 -34.81 -5.03 9.00
CA GLU A 537 -34.36 -3.95 9.89
C GLU A 537 -33.69 -2.80 9.11
N ALA A 538 -32.95 -3.12 8.06
CA ALA A 538 -32.38 -2.15 7.13
C ALA A 538 -33.40 -1.49 6.18
N GLY A 539 -34.69 -1.86 6.28
CA GLY A 539 -35.78 -1.31 5.48
C GLY A 539 -35.94 -1.96 4.10
N ALA A 540 -35.29 -3.10 3.83
CA ALA A 540 -35.45 -3.82 2.58
C ALA A 540 -36.72 -4.71 2.59
N PRO A 541 -37.49 -4.79 1.49
CA PRO A 541 -38.71 -5.57 1.40
C PRO A 541 -38.42 -7.06 1.09
N VAL A 542 -37.71 -7.73 1.99
CA VAL A 542 -37.27 -9.13 1.84
C VAL A 542 -38.13 -10.03 2.72
N GLU A 543 -38.81 -11.06 2.17
CA GLU A 543 -39.57 -12.04 2.95
C GLU A 543 -38.85 -13.38 3.07
N SER A 544 -38.06 -13.74 2.05
CA SER A 544 -37.18 -14.92 2.03
C SER A 544 -35.79 -14.59 1.48
N ILE A 545 -34.84 -15.53 1.57
CA ILE A 545 -33.48 -15.32 1.04
C ILE A 545 -33.51 -15.13 -0.48
N GLU A 546 -34.46 -15.75 -1.17
CA GLU A 546 -34.62 -15.66 -2.62
C GLU A 546 -34.92 -14.22 -3.08
N ASP A 547 -35.60 -13.43 -2.24
CA ASP A 547 -35.92 -12.03 -2.53
C ASP A 547 -34.67 -11.14 -2.56
N ILE A 548 -33.56 -11.56 -1.92
CA ILE A 548 -32.30 -10.79 -1.90
C ILE A 548 -31.76 -10.56 -3.33
N ALA A 549 -31.97 -11.50 -4.26
CA ALA A 549 -31.53 -11.31 -5.65
C ALA A 549 -32.30 -10.27 -6.46
N ARG A 550 -33.41 -9.77 -5.92
CA ARG A 550 -34.15 -8.65 -6.53
C ARG A 550 -33.66 -7.29 -6.04
N LEU A 551 -32.81 -7.26 -5.01
CA LEU A 551 -32.25 -6.01 -4.51
C LEU A 551 -31.21 -5.44 -5.49
N ASN A 552 -30.93 -4.15 -5.34
CA ASN A 552 -29.75 -3.56 -5.98
C ASN A 552 -28.49 -3.87 -5.14
N MET A 553 -27.32 -3.92 -5.78
CA MET A 553 -26.09 -4.27 -5.07
C MET A 553 -25.74 -3.27 -3.96
N GLY A 554 -26.12 -1.99 -4.11
CA GLY A 554 -25.92 -0.98 -3.06
C GLY A 554 -26.62 -1.32 -1.74
N GLN A 555 -27.84 -1.86 -1.80
CA GLN A 555 -28.59 -2.33 -0.62
C GLN A 555 -27.90 -3.53 0.05
N VAL A 556 -27.41 -4.48 -0.76
CA VAL A 556 -26.66 -5.65 -0.28
C VAL A 556 -25.35 -5.22 0.39
N ASP A 557 -24.58 -4.33 -0.26
CA ASP A 557 -23.31 -3.80 0.25
C ASP A 557 -23.50 -3.02 1.57
N ASN A 558 -24.56 -2.23 1.70
CA ASN A 558 -24.85 -1.47 2.91
C ASN A 558 -25.05 -2.36 4.15
N VAL A 559 -25.77 -3.47 4.02
CA VAL A 559 -25.96 -4.44 5.10
C VAL A 559 -24.64 -5.14 5.44
N LEU A 560 -23.82 -5.44 4.43
CA LEU A 560 -22.53 -6.12 4.59
C LEU A 560 -21.43 -5.27 5.23
N GLN A 561 -21.36 -3.95 4.97
CA GLN A 561 -20.29 -3.09 5.47
C GLN A 561 -20.14 -3.13 7.01
N ASN A 562 -21.26 -3.10 7.73
CA ASN A 562 -21.27 -3.18 9.19
C ASN A 562 -20.75 -4.52 9.71
N ARG A 563 -21.02 -5.62 8.97
CA ARG A 563 -20.60 -6.98 9.34
C ARG A 563 -19.14 -7.26 8.98
N LYS A 564 -18.65 -6.74 7.85
CA LYS A 564 -17.23 -6.80 7.45
C LYS A 564 -16.32 -6.27 8.56
N THR A 565 -16.67 -5.10 9.10
CA THR A 565 -15.93 -4.45 10.19
C THR A 565 -15.88 -5.31 11.47
N MET A 566 -17.02 -5.89 11.87
CA MET A 566 -17.09 -6.75 13.06
C MET A 566 -16.22 -8.01 12.94
N ARG A 567 -16.18 -8.63 11.76
CA ARG A 567 -15.41 -9.87 11.55
C ARG A 567 -13.90 -9.63 11.46
N LEU A 568 -13.50 -8.48 10.92
CA LEU A 568 -12.11 -8.02 10.99
C LEU A 568 -11.68 -7.87 12.46
N LEU A 569 -12.56 -7.38 13.35
CA LEU A 569 -12.28 -7.31 14.79
C LEU A 569 -12.21 -8.70 15.47
N LEU A 570 -13.09 -9.64 15.12
CA LEU A 570 -13.05 -11.02 15.65
C LEU A 570 -11.76 -11.77 15.23
N SER A 571 -11.33 -11.60 13.98
CA SER A 571 -10.09 -12.20 13.47
C SER A 571 -8.83 -11.69 14.21
N ALA A 572 -8.84 -10.41 14.60
CA ALA A 572 -7.79 -9.82 15.42
C ALA A 572 -7.72 -10.44 16.83
N VAL A 573 -8.89 -10.71 17.43
CA VAL A 573 -8.98 -11.36 18.74
C VAL A 573 -8.44 -12.79 18.67
N ALA A 574 -8.82 -13.56 17.64
CA ALA A 574 -8.35 -14.93 17.44
C ALA A 574 -6.82 -15.00 17.29
N GLY A 575 -6.20 -14.12 16.50
CA GLY A 575 -4.73 -14.07 16.38
C GLY A 575 -4.01 -13.56 17.63
N GLY A 576 -4.68 -12.76 18.47
CA GLY A 576 -4.16 -12.34 19.77
C GLY A 576 -4.17 -13.45 20.82
N LEU A 577 -5.16 -14.36 20.76
CA LEU A 577 -5.26 -15.50 21.69
C LEU A 577 -4.19 -16.57 21.41
N SER A 578 -3.90 -16.85 20.14
CA SER A 578 -2.91 -17.87 19.73
C SER A 578 -1.46 -17.46 20.02
N GLY A 579 -1.12 -16.18 19.89
CA GLY A 579 0.22 -15.67 20.21
C GLY A 579 0.64 -15.77 21.69
N GLY A 580 -0.28 -16.07 22.60
CA GLY A 580 -0.02 -16.23 24.04
C GLY A 580 0.38 -17.64 24.49
N LEU A 581 0.47 -18.63 23.59
CA LEU A 581 0.62 -20.05 23.93
C LEU A 581 2.08 -20.53 24.10
N ALA A 582 2.98 -19.78 24.74
CA ALA A 582 4.44 -19.88 24.57
C ALA A 582 5.32 -20.96 25.30
N PRO A 583 4.92 -22.20 25.68
CA PRO A 583 5.90 -23.18 26.16
C PRO A 583 6.35 -24.24 25.12
N PHE A 584 5.77 -24.30 23.92
CA PHE A 584 6.14 -25.28 22.88
C PHE A 584 6.95 -24.65 21.73
N SER A 585 7.64 -25.48 20.94
CA SER A 585 8.52 -25.02 19.86
C SER A 585 7.81 -24.01 18.94
N TRP A 586 8.49 -22.91 18.62
CA TRP A 586 7.90 -21.76 17.93
C TRP A 586 7.28 -22.08 16.56
N ALA A 587 7.74 -23.15 15.90
CA ALA A 587 7.16 -23.66 14.66
C ALA A 587 5.74 -24.22 14.87
N ALA A 588 5.48 -24.96 15.96
CA ALA A 588 4.17 -25.54 16.27
C ALA A 588 3.14 -24.46 16.65
N LEU A 589 3.57 -23.36 17.30
CA LEU A 589 2.68 -22.30 17.77
C LEU A 589 2.07 -21.44 16.68
N SER A 590 2.80 -21.24 15.58
CA SER A 590 2.32 -20.48 14.43
C SER A 590 1.27 -21.21 13.59
N LEU A 591 1.12 -22.52 13.79
CA LEU A 591 0.17 -23.40 13.08
C LEU A 591 -1.06 -23.75 13.92
N ALA A 592 -1.00 -23.56 15.24
CA ALA A 592 -2.10 -23.84 16.16
C ALA A 592 -3.35 -22.98 15.86
N ASP A 593 -3.20 -21.84 15.19
CA ASP A 593 -4.32 -20.97 14.82
C ASP A 593 -4.82 -21.15 13.39
N ALA A 594 -4.19 -22.02 12.57
CA ALA A 594 -4.69 -22.32 11.23
C ALA A 594 -6.10 -22.94 11.25
N PRO A 595 -6.43 -23.91 12.13
CA PRO A 595 -7.80 -24.42 12.28
C PRO A 595 -8.82 -23.33 12.64
N VAL A 596 -8.46 -22.46 13.57
CA VAL A 596 -9.32 -21.36 14.04
C VAL A 596 -9.53 -20.33 12.95
N LEU A 597 -8.45 -19.93 12.26
CA LEU A 597 -8.49 -18.99 11.16
C LEU A 597 -9.33 -19.54 10.01
N LEU A 598 -9.15 -20.80 9.66
CA LEU A 598 -9.93 -21.45 8.61
C LEU A 598 -11.39 -21.66 9.03
N GLY A 599 -11.67 -21.96 10.30
CA GLY A 599 -13.03 -21.99 10.83
C GLY A 599 -13.72 -20.62 10.75
N LEU A 600 -13.00 -19.55 11.09
CA LEU A 600 -13.48 -18.17 10.95
C LEU A 600 -13.64 -17.76 9.48
N THR A 601 -12.76 -18.25 8.61
CA THR A 601 -12.87 -18.03 7.16
C THR A 601 -14.07 -18.79 6.58
N ALA A 602 -14.32 -20.02 7.03
CA ALA A 602 -15.50 -20.82 6.69
C ALA A 602 -16.79 -20.10 7.07
N ASP A 603 -16.83 -19.59 8.31
CA ASP A 603 -17.93 -18.77 8.78
C ASP A 603 -18.08 -17.54 7.88
N ILE A 604 -17.01 -16.78 7.62
CA ILE A 604 -17.10 -15.58 6.78
C ILE A 604 -17.67 -15.88 5.40
N CYS A 605 -17.09 -16.86 4.69
CA CYS A 605 -17.51 -17.26 3.36
C CYS A 605 -18.98 -17.72 3.36
N SER A 606 -19.35 -18.63 4.28
CA SER A 606 -20.72 -19.14 4.41
C SER A 606 -21.72 -18.02 4.70
N ARG A 607 -21.44 -17.14 5.66
CA ARG A 607 -22.32 -16.01 5.99
C ARG A 607 -22.44 -15.02 4.82
N PHE A 608 -21.35 -14.73 4.12
CA PHE A 608 -21.42 -13.85 2.94
C PHE A 608 -22.32 -14.46 1.86
N CYS A 609 -22.23 -15.78 1.62
CA CYS A 609 -23.17 -16.46 0.72
C CYS A 609 -24.62 -16.18 1.12
N TRP A 610 -24.95 -16.33 2.41
CA TRP A 610 -26.29 -16.03 2.92
C TRP A 610 -26.73 -14.57 2.67
N TYR A 611 -25.88 -13.58 2.95
CA TYR A 611 -26.20 -12.17 2.72
C TYR A 611 -26.36 -11.81 1.23
N TYR A 612 -25.76 -12.57 0.32
CA TYR A 612 -25.94 -12.43 -1.12
C TYR A 612 -27.11 -13.27 -1.67
N GLY A 613 -27.85 -13.98 -0.80
CA GLY A 613 -29.01 -14.75 -1.22
C GLY A 613 -28.70 -16.19 -1.66
N PHE A 614 -27.53 -16.74 -1.29
CA PHE A 614 -27.11 -18.10 -1.62
C PHE A 614 -27.06 -18.98 -0.38
N ASP A 615 -27.75 -20.13 -0.39
CA ASP A 615 -27.59 -21.16 0.63
C ASP A 615 -26.29 -21.94 0.35
N PRO A 616 -25.25 -21.83 1.20
CA PRO A 616 -23.99 -22.52 1.01
C PRO A 616 -24.07 -24.03 1.30
N ARG A 617 -25.19 -24.54 1.83
CA ARG A 617 -25.47 -25.97 1.96
C ARG A 617 -25.91 -26.57 0.62
N GLU A 618 -26.63 -25.78 -0.17
CA GLU A 618 -27.04 -26.14 -1.53
C GLU A 618 -25.93 -25.87 -2.54
N ASN A 619 -25.08 -24.86 -2.28
CA ASN A 619 -23.95 -24.44 -3.12
C ASN A 619 -22.62 -24.54 -2.34
N PRO A 620 -22.20 -25.75 -1.92
CA PRO A 620 -21.01 -25.95 -1.08
C PRO A 620 -19.69 -25.53 -1.75
N GLU A 621 -19.68 -25.39 -3.06
CA GLU A 621 -18.54 -24.91 -3.85
C GLU A 621 -18.29 -23.41 -3.70
N LEU A 622 -19.31 -22.59 -3.42
CA LEU A 622 -19.15 -21.13 -3.35
C LEU A 622 -18.19 -20.69 -2.24
N PRO A 623 -18.28 -21.17 -0.99
CA PRO A 623 -17.30 -20.85 0.03
C PRO A 623 -15.86 -21.26 -0.33
N MET A 624 -15.72 -22.36 -1.08
CA MET A 624 -14.43 -22.87 -1.53
C MET A 624 -13.85 -22.02 -2.68
N GLU A 625 -14.70 -21.59 -3.62
CA GLU A 625 -14.36 -20.66 -4.69
C GLU A 625 -13.86 -19.33 -4.12
N ILE A 626 -14.56 -18.77 -3.12
CA ILE A 626 -14.15 -17.56 -2.41
C ILE A 626 -12.75 -17.72 -1.80
N MET A 627 -12.53 -18.83 -1.10
CA MET A 627 -11.22 -19.12 -0.49
C MET A 627 -10.12 -19.24 -1.55
N ALA A 628 -10.40 -19.93 -2.66
CA ALA A 628 -9.45 -20.13 -3.74
C ALA A 628 -9.09 -18.81 -4.41
N VAL A 629 -10.06 -17.93 -4.66
CA VAL A 629 -9.82 -16.58 -5.21
C VAL A 629 -9.07 -15.69 -4.21
N ALA A 630 -9.36 -15.80 -2.91
CA ALA A 630 -8.66 -15.03 -1.88
C ALA A 630 -7.15 -15.34 -1.84
N LEU A 631 -6.80 -16.61 -1.99
CA LEU A 631 -5.42 -17.10 -1.87
C LEU A 631 -4.67 -17.15 -3.20
N GLY A 632 -5.39 -17.46 -4.27
CA GLY A 632 -4.89 -17.77 -5.61
C GLY A 632 -5.14 -16.68 -6.66
N GLY A 633 -5.98 -15.70 -6.34
CA GLY A 633 -6.28 -14.55 -7.20
C GLY A 633 -7.40 -14.86 -8.20
N SER A 634 -7.59 -13.97 -9.17
CA SER A 634 -8.72 -14.03 -10.10
C SER A 634 -8.55 -15.01 -11.28
N ARG A 635 -7.41 -15.70 -11.39
CA ARG A 635 -7.17 -16.62 -12.51
C ARG A 635 -8.05 -17.86 -12.37
N ALA A 636 -8.68 -18.30 -13.45
CA ALA A 636 -9.49 -19.52 -13.48
C ALA A 636 -8.73 -20.76 -12.94
N ALA A 637 -7.44 -20.87 -13.28
CA ALA A 637 -6.56 -21.93 -12.76
C ALA A 637 -6.47 -21.91 -11.22
N ALA A 638 -6.55 -20.74 -10.58
CA ALA A 638 -6.39 -20.62 -9.14
C ALA A 638 -7.56 -21.22 -8.34
N ILE A 639 -8.69 -21.48 -9.00
CA ILE A 639 -9.90 -22.05 -8.41
C ILE A 639 -9.86 -23.60 -8.42
N GLU A 640 -8.83 -24.22 -9.02
CA GLU A 640 -8.66 -25.67 -8.96
C GLU A 640 -8.46 -26.15 -7.50
N PRO A 641 -9.18 -27.20 -7.04
CA PRO A 641 -9.09 -27.70 -5.67
C PRO A 641 -7.66 -28.07 -5.23
N MET A 642 -6.84 -28.53 -6.18
CA MET A 642 -5.43 -28.86 -5.93
C MET A 642 -4.58 -27.61 -5.70
N LEU A 643 -4.83 -26.53 -6.45
CA LEU A 643 -4.14 -25.25 -6.30
C LEU A 643 -4.60 -24.51 -5.04
N LEU A 644 -5.85 -24.64 -4.63
CA LEU A 644 -6.32 -24.15 -3.33
C LEU A 644 -5.54 -24.80 -2.17
N ARG A 645 -5.39 -26.13 -2.17
CA ARG A 645 -4.60 -26.85 -1.16
C ARG A 645 -3.13 -26.39 -1.15
N GLN A 646 -2.56 -26.19 -2.33
CA GLN A 646 -1.19 -25.69 -2.49
C GLN A 646 -1.04 -24.25 -1.96
N ASN A 647 -1.97 -23.36 -2.30
CA ASN A 647 -1.94 -21.96 -1.86
C ASN A 647 -2.17 -21.82 -0.36
N LEU A 648 -3.07 -22.63 0.23
CA LEU A 648 -3.26 -22.72 1.68
C LEU A 648 -1.99 -23.21 2.39
N ARG A 649 -1.35 -24.25 1.85
CA ARG A 649 -0.09 -24.77 2.36
C ARG A 649 1.00 -23.70 2.30
N GLU A 650 1.11 -23.00 1.18
CA GLU A 650 2.08 -21.92 1.00
C GLU A 650 1.82 -20.75 1.96
N TYR A 651 0.56 -20.36 2.14
CA TYR A 651 0.16 -19.33 3.11
C TYR A 651 0.54 -19.73 4.55
N ALA A 652 0.19 -20.95 4.96
CA ALA A 652 0.50 -21.47 6.30
C ALA A 652 2.02 -21.50 6.54
N VAL A 653 2.80 -22.00 5.59
CA VAL A 653 4.28 -22.00 5.64
C VAL A 653 4.82 -20.58 5.80
N ARG A 654 4.37 -19.63 4.97
CA ARG A 654 4.85 -18.23 5.01
C ARG A 654 4.49 -17.53 6.32
N LYS A 655 3.26 -17.72 6.82
CA LYS A 655 2.84 -17.18 8.11
C LYS A 655 3.69 -17.75 9.25
N SER A 656 3.95 -19.05 9.24
CA SER A 656 4.81 -19.70 10.24
C SER A 656 6.23 -19.17 10.26
N LEU A 657 6.82 -19.01 9.08
CA LEU A 657 8.14 -18.40 8.91
C LEU A 657 8.20 -16.97 9.49
N MET A 658 7.17 -16.16 9.27
CA MET A 658 7.10 -14.79 9.77
C MET A 658 7.03 -14.70 11.28
N VAL A 659 6.14 -15.48 11.88
CA VAL A 659 5.97 -15.50 13.34
C VAL A 659 7.27 -15.98 14.00
N GLY A 660 7.94 -16.99 13.41
CA GLY A 660 9.25 -17.47 13.84
C GLY A 660 10.34 -16.38 13.76
N ALA A 661 10.48 -15.69 12.63
CA ALA A 661 11.51 -14.66 12.44
C ALA A 661 11.41 -13.50 13.45
N VAL A 662 10.18 -13.11 13.79
CA VAL A 662 9.89 -12.07 14.79
C VAL A 662 10.18 -12.57 16.21
N ALA A 663 9.84 -13.82 16.52
CA ALA A 663 10.14 -14.44 17.81
C ALA A 663 11.65 -14.55 18.08
N HIS A 664 12.46 -14.72 17.05
CA HIS A 664 13.93 -14.73 17.15
C HIS A 664 14.57 -13.34 17.29
N GLY A 665 13.79 -12.27 17.49
CA GLY A 665 14.30 -10.93 17.76
C GLY A 665 14.90 -10.21 16.54
N SER A 666 14.90 -10.85 15.37
CA SER A 666 15.59 -10.36 14.17
C SER A 666 14.84 -9.25 13.44
N VAL A 667 13.51 -9.15 13.59
CA VAL A 667 12.67 -8.17 12.86
C VAL A 667 11.50 -7.62 13.71
N THR A 668 11.75 -7.23 14.97
CA THR A 668 10.67 -6.91 15.91
C THR A 668 10.02 -5.53 15.73
N HIS A 669 10.69 -4.55 15.11
CA HIS A 669 10.16 -3.17 15.03
C HIS A 669 9.68 -2.72 13.66
N MET A 670 10.25 -3.24 12.56
CA MET A 670 9.89 -2.82 11.20
C MET A 670 8.65 -3.57 10.69
N ALA A 671 8.56 -4.87 11.00
CA ALA A 671 7.44 -5.74 10.66
C ALA A 671 6.11 -5.25 11.24
N GLY A 672 6.06 -5.07 12.57
CA GLY A 672 4.85 -4.66 13.28
C GLY A 672 4.38 -3.24 12.93
N ARG A 673 5.30 -2.34 12.55
CA ARG A 673 4.95 -0.98 12.11
C ARG A 673 4.44 -0.93 10.68
N THR A 674 5.02 -1.73 9.77
CA THR A 674 4.56 -1.77 8.38
C THR A 674 3.21 -2.46 8.26
N LEU A 675 3.01 -3.56 8.99
CA LEU A 675 1.68 -4.17 9.14
C LEU A 675 0.69 -3.22 9.82
N GLY A 676 1.11 -2.48 10.86
CA GLY A 676 0.29 -1.46 11.48
C GLY A 676 -0.15 -0.34 10.52
N LYS A 677 0.73 0.10 9.61
CA LYS A 677 0.41 1.08 8.56
C LYS A 677 -0.52 0.50 7.49
N PHE A 678 -0.24 -0.71 7.01
CA PHE A 678 -1.14 -1.39 6.08
C PHE A 678 -2.54 -1.55 6.66
N MET A 679 -2.64 -1.98 7.92
CA MET A 679 -3.92 -2.04 8.63
C MET A 679 -4.55 -0.65 8.74
N GLN A 680 -3.76 0.39 9.04
CA GLN A 680 -4.25 1.76 9.12
C GLN A 680 -4.78 2.30 7.79
N GLU A 681 -4.13 1.96 6.67
CA GLU A 681 -4.51 2.33 5.31
C GLU A 681 -5.77 1.58 4.86
N GLN A 682 -5.84 0.26 5.11
CA GLN A 682 -6.94 -0.58 4.64
C GLN A 682 -8.18 -0.54 5.56
N LEU A 683 -8.00 -0.42 6.87
CA LEU A 683 -9.08 -0.48 7.86
C LEU A 683 -9.47 0.90 8.42
N GLY A 684 -8.67 1.91 8.12
CA GLY A 684 -8.75 3.21 8.77
C GLY A 684 -8.09 3.22 10.15
N GLN A 685 -7.81 4.43 10.64
CA GLN A 685 -7.03 4.67 11.85
C GLN A 685 -7.77 4.27 13.14
N GLU A 686 -9.10 4.38 13.17
CA GLU A 686 -9.92 4.00 14.33
C GLU A 686 -10.04 2.49 14.48
N THR A 687 -10.38 1.78 13.40
CA THR A 687 -10.49 0.31 13.37
C THR A 687 -9.15 -0.34 13.70
N THR A 688 -8.04 0.19 13.19
CA THR A 688 -6.69 -0.29 13.52
C THR A 688 -6.38 -0.14 15.00
N LYS A 689 -6.73 0.99 15.61
CA LYS A 689 -6.56 1.19 17.06
C LYS A 689 -7.41 0.19 17.85
N GLN A 690 -8.65 -0.07 17.43
CA GLN A 690 -9.54 -1.03 18.08
C GLN A 690 -9.01 -2.46 17.98
N VAL A 691 -8.64 -2.92 16.78
CA VAL A 691 -7.98 -4.20 16.50
C VAL A 691 -6.75 -4.36 17.38
N THR A 692 -5.86 -3.36 17.38
CA THR A 692 -4.64 -3.37 18.19
C THR A 692 -4.98 -3.51 19.68
N ASN A 693 -5.93 -2.73 20.19
CA ASN A 693 -6.30 -2.77 21.61
C ASN A 693 -6.96 -4.09 22.02
N LEU A 694 -7.77 -4.70 21.15
CA LEU A 694 -8.38 -6.01 21.38
C LEU A 694 -7.33 -7.13 21.41
N ALA A 695 -6.41 -7.14 20.44
CA ALA A 695 -5.29 -8.08 20.43
C ALA A 695 -4.44 -7.94 21.71
N LYS A 696 -4.12 -6.71 22.11
CA LYS A 696 -3.40 -6.44 23.37
C LYS A 696 -4.13 -7.00 24.58
N ARG A 697 -5.46 -6.78 24.67
CA ARG A 697 -6.29 -7.27 25.78
C ARG A 697 -6.33 -8.80 25.83
N ALA A 698 -6.53 -9.46 24.69
CA ALA A 698 -6.53 -10.92 24.58
C ALA A 698 -5.20 -11.52 25.04
N VAL A 699 -4.08 -10.94 24.60
CA VAL A 699 -2.72 -11.32 25.01
C VAL A 699 -2.53 -11.10 26.51
N THR A 700 -2.92 -9.94 27.05
CA THR A 700 -2.78 -9.68 28.49
C THR A 700 -3.63 -10.61 29.34
N LYS A 701 -4.83 -10.99 28.92
CA LYS A 701 -5.71 -11.92 29.66
C LYS A 701 -5.13 -13.33 29.68
N ASN A 702 -4.58 -13.80 28.55
CA ASN A 702 -3.90 -15.10 28.46
C ASN A 702 -2.56 -15.11 29.22
N LEU A 703 -1.77 -14.05 29.12
CA LEU A 703 -0.52 -13.91 29.87
C LEU A 703 -0.80 -13.79 31.38
N GLN A 704 -1.82 -13.08 31.83
CA GLN A 704 -2.18 -12.99 33.25
C GLN A 704 -2.63 -14.36 33.80
N ARG A 705 -3.38 -15.14 33.02
CA ARG A 705 -3.79 -16.50 33.38
C ARG A 705 -2.59 -17.46 33.53
N ARG A 706 -1.48 -17.20 32.83
CA ARG A 706 -0.28 -18.09 32.77
C ARG A 706 0.97 -17.56 33.47
N ALA A 707 1.06 -16.26 33.74
CA ALA A 707 2.12 -15.64 34.55
C ALA A 707 2.05 -16.10 36.02
N ALA A 708 0.96 -16.75 36.41
CA ALA A 708 0.86 -17.53 37.64
C ALA A 708 1.79 -18.77 37.66
N GLU A 709 2.32 -19.22 36.51
CA GLU A 709 3.03 -20.50 36.36
C GLU A 709 4.41 -20.44 35.66
N SER A 710 4.89 -19.30 35.13
CA SER A 710 6.21 -19.24 34.45
C SER A 710 6.96 -17.89 34.57
N VAL A 711 8.30 -17.98 34.53
CA VAL A 711 9.29 -16.90 34.79
C VAL A 711 9.30 -15.83 33.67
N PRO A 712 9.53 -14.54 34.00
CA PRO A 712 9.15 -13.44 33.12
C PRO A 712 10.29 -13.00 32.18
N SER A 713 10.17 -13.30 30.89
CA SER A 713 10.80 -12.48 29.84
C SER A 713 9.76 -11.49 29.32
N LYS A 714 9.97 -10.18 29.57
CA LYS A 714 8.87 -9.21 29.66
C LYS A 714 8.43 -8.51 28.35
N THR A 715 9.01 -8.82 27.18
CA THR A 715 8.78 -7.99 25.97
C THR A 715 8.57 -8.73 24.65
N LEU A 716 8.99 -9.98 24.51
CA LEU A 716 8.93 -10.74 23.25
C LEU A 716 7.53 -11.30 22.86
N PRO A 717 6.68 -11.81 23.78
CA PRO A 717 5.40 -12.45 23.41
C PRO A 717 4.39 -11.50 22.74
N PHE A 718 4.48 -10.21 23.05
CA PHE A 718 3.52 -9.21 22.59
C PHE A 718 3.63 -8.89 21.09
N VAL A 719 4.86 -8.84 20.57
CA VAL A 719 5.11 -8.49 19.16
C VAL A 719 4.67 -9.63 18.24
N GLY A 720 4.95 -10.88 18.62
CA GLY A 720 4.51 -12.07 17.87
C GLY A 720 2.98 -12.17 17.80
N ALA A 721 2.28 -11.87 18.89
CA ALA A 721 0.82 -11.89 18.92
C ALA A 721 0.18 -10.75 18.10
N VAL A 722 0.74 -9.54 18.15
CA VAL A 722 0.28 -8.42 17.30
C VAL A 722 0.51 -8.75 15.83
N LEU A 723 1.64 -9.37 15.49
CA LEU A 723 1.94 -9.79 14.13
C LEU A 723 0.99 -10.90 13.65
N GLY A 724 0.80 -11.95 14.45
CA GLY A 724 -0.15 -13.03 14.16
C GLY A 724 -1.58 -12.51 13.95
N ALA A 725 -2.04 -11.60 14.82
CA ALA A 725 -3.32 -10.91 14.66
C ALA A 725 -3.40 -10.10 13.37
N SER A 726 -2.35 -9.33 13.04
CA SER A 726 -2.34 -8.52 11.81
C SER A 726 -2.34 -9.35 10.52
N LEU A 727 -1.63 -10.48 10.51
CA LEU A 727 -1.64 -11.42 9.38
C LEU A 727 -3.00 -12.09 9.22
N ASN A 728 -3.64 -12.48 10.33
CA ASN A 728 -4.98 -13.03 10.31
C ASN A 728 -6.00 -12.02 9.79
N VAL A 729 -5.94 -10.77 10.26
CA VAL A 729 -6.85 -9.71 9.79
C VAL A 729 -6.66 -9.43 8.30
N ALA A 730 -5.42 -9.44 7.81
CA ALA A 730 -5.14 -9.22 6.41
C ALA A 730 -5.62 -10.39 5.53
N LEU A 731 -5.48 -11.65 5.96
CA LEU A 731 -6.12 -12.77 5.27
C LEU A 731 -7.64 -12.61 5.25
N ILE A 732 -8.25 -12.29 6.39
CA ILE A 732 -9.70 -12.10 6.48
C ILE A 732 -10.17 -10.94 5.60
N TYR A 733 -9.38 -9.88 5.47
CA TYR A 733 -9.64 -8.81 4.53
C TYR A 733 -9.62 -9.33 3.08
N ASP A 734 -8.57 -10.08 2.70
CA ASP A 734 -8.44 -10.65 1.35
C ASP A 734 -9.59 -11.62 1.04
N VAL A 735 -10.04 -12.40 2.02
CA VAL A 735 -11.23 -13.28 1.95
C VAL A 735 -12.50 -12.45 1.79
N CYS A 736 -12.72 -11.39 2.58
CA CYS A 736 -13.89 -10.53 2.44
C CYS A 736 -13.94 -9.89 1.05
N GLU A 737 -12.81 -9.40 0.53
CA GLU A 737 -12.72 -8.84 -0.82
C GLU A 737 -13.01 -9.88 -1.90
N ALA A 738 -12.44 -11.09 -1.78
CA ALA A 738 -12.74 -12.19 -2.69
C ALA A 738 -14.20 -12.63 -2.60
N ALA A 739 -14.76 -12.68 -1.39
CA ALA A 739 -16.17 -13.01 -1.16
C ALA A 739 -17.08 -12.01 -1.85
N GLN A 740 -16.81 -10.70 -1.68
CA GLN A 740 -17.57 -9.67 -2.38
C GLN A 740 -17.44 -9.82 -3.90
N ALA A 741 -16.24 -10.03 -4.44
CA ALA A 741 -16.05 -10.16 -5.88
C ALA A 741 -16.74 -11.40 -6.47
N VAL A 742 -16.52 -12.58 -5.88
CA VAL A 742 -17.08 -13.86 -6.35
C VAL A 742 -18.61 -13.88 -6.20
N LEU A 743 -19.13 -13.43 -5.06
CA LEU A 743 -20.57 -13.42 -4.83
C LEU A 743 -21.27 -12.32 -5.62
N THR A 744 -20.62 -11.19 -5.87
CA THR A 744 -21.13 -10.18 -6.82
C THR A 744 -21.21 -10.76 -8.23
N ASP A 745 -20.18 -11.45 -8.70
CA ASP A 745 -20.20 -12.11 -10.02
C ASP A 745 -21.35 -13.14 -10.13
N ARG A 746 -21.56 -13.96 -9.09
CA ARG A 746 -22.69 -14.89 -8.99
C ARG A 746 -24.05 -14.22 -8.90
N PHE A 747 -24.13 -13.12 -8.16
CA PHE A 747 -25.36 -12.35 -8.03
C PHE A 747 -25.76 -11.72 -9.37
N LEU A 748 -24.78 -11.16 -10.09
CA LEU A 748 -24.97 -10.61 -11.43
C LEU A 748 -25.38 -11.70 -12.43
N GLU A 749 -24.76 -12.88 -12.39
CA GLU A 749 -25.18 -14.06 -13.18
C GLU A 749 -26.66 -14.41 -12.94
N ARG A 750 -27.06 -14.49 -11.67
CA ARG A 750 -28.45 -14.82 -11.31
C ARG A 750 -29.45 -13.73 -11.71
N LYS A 751 -29.06 -12.46 -11.65
CA LYS A 751 -29.94 -11.31 -11.95
C LYS A 751 -30.01 -10.99 -13.45
N TYR A 752 -28.92 -11.20 -14.19
CA TYR A 752 -28.78 -10.84 -15.61
C TYR A 752 -28.40 -12.09 -16.43
N PRO A 753 -29.32 -12.67 -17.21
CA PRO A 753 -29.07 -13.92 -17.96
C PRO A 753 -27.92 -13.85 -18.96
N ASP A 754 -27.61 -12.65 -19.50
CA ASP A 754 -26.53 -12.44 -20.45
C ASP A 754 -25.16 -12.23 -19.76
N TRP A 755 -25.12 -12.17 -18.41
CA TRP A 755 -23.87 -11.98 -17.67
C TRP A 755 -23.01 -13.24 -17.70
N ILE A 756 -21.88 -13.14 -18.41
CA ILE A 756 -20.88 -14.20 -18.46
C ILE A 756 -20.02 -14.13 -17.20
N ARG A 757 -20.08 -15.19 -16.39
CA ARG A 757 -19.25 -15.35 -15.18
C ARG A 757 -17.78 -15.08 -15.48
N LYS A 758 -17.16 -14.28 -14.62
CA LYS A 758 -15.72 -14.03 -14.71
C LYS A 758 -14.89 -15.03 -13.89
N PHE A 759 -15.52 -15.71 -12.92
CA PHE A 759 -14.90 -16.77 -12.13
C PHE A 759 -15.51 -18.15 -12.45
N ASP A 760 -15.43 -18.60 -13.72
CA ASP A 760 -15.94 -19.93 -14.08
C ASP A 760 -14.91 -21.04 -13.81
N LEU A 761 -15.38 -22.10 -13.15
CA LEU A 761 -14.64 -23.32 -12.81
C LEU A 761 -14.67 -24.38 -13.92
N GLY A 762 -15.64 -24.29 -14.84
CA GLY A 762 -15.91 -25.31 -15.85
C GLY A 762 -15.55 -24.94 -17.30
N GLY A 763 -15.35 -23.66 -17.60
CA GLY A 763 -15.03 -23.17 -18.93
C GLY A 763 -13.53 -23.30 -19.27
N ALA A 764 -13.17 -24.21 -20.17
CA ALA A 764 -11.83 -24.23 -20.74
C ALA A 764 -11.51 -22.85 -21.37
N PRO A 765 -10.33 -22.26 -21.14
CA PRO A 765 -9.99 -20.87 -21.53
C PRO A 765 -9.79 -20.66 -23.05
N GLY A 766 -10.48 -21.41 -23.91
CA GLY A 766 -10.23 -21.46 -25.35
C GLY A 766 -11.13 -20.59 -26.24
N GLN A 767 -11.98 -19.72 -25.71
CA GLN A 767 -12.93 -18.94 -26.53
C GLN A 767 -12.76 -17.42 -26.55
N LEU A 768 -11.84 -16.85 -25.76
CA LEU A 768 -11.61 -15.38 -25.73
C LEU A 768 -10.45 -14.89 -26.62
N GLU A 769 -9.71 -15.78 -27.30
CA GLU A 769 -8.63 -15.40 -28.22
C GLU A 769 -9.08 -15.20 -29.69
N GLY A 770 -10.39 -15.27 -29.98
CA GLY A 770 -10.92 -15.32 -31.36
C GLY A 770 -11.42 -14.02 -32.00
N GLU A 771 -11.57 -12.91 -31.26
CA GLU A 771 -12.11 -11.65 -31.80
C GLU A 771 -11.20 -10.46 -31.50
N ILE A 772 -9.97 -10.49 -32.04
CA ILE A 772 -9.32 -9.23 -32.44
C ILE A 772 -9.74 -9.00 -33.88
N ALA A 773 -10.69 -8.07 -34.06
CA ALA A 773 -11.21 -7.68 -35.36
C ALA A 773 -10.07 -7.37 -36.34
N GLU A 774 -10.03 -8.10 -37.46
CA GLU A 774 -9.33 -7.69 -38.66
C GLU A 774 -9.86 -6.29 -39.04
N LEU A 775 -9.01 -5.27 -38.88
CA LEU A 775 -9.25 -3.97 -39.48
C LEU A 775 -9.25 -4.17 -41.00
N PRO A 776 -10.24 -3.64 -41.74
CA PRO A 776 -10.25 -3.78 -43.19
C PRO A 776 -9.04 -3.07 -43.80
N GLU A 777 -8.22 -3.82 -44.53
CA GLU A 777 -7.26 -3.30 -45.49
C GLU A 777 -8.05 -2.61 -46.62
N ASP A 778 -8.43 -1.34 -46.42
CA ASP A 778 -8.62 -0.31 -47.45
C ASP A 778 -9.34 0.92 -46.84
N VAL A 779 -8.57 1.82 -46.20
CA VAL A 779 -8.79 3.29 -46.14
C VAL A 779 -7.45 4.01 -46.04
#